data_AF-A0A0D2G179-F1
#
_entry.id   AF-A0A0D2G179-F1
#
_cell.length_a   1.000
_cell.length_b   1.000
_cell.length_c   1.000
_cell.angle_alpha   90.00
_cell.angle_beta   90.00
_cell.angle_gamma   90.00
#
_symmetry.space_group_name_H-M   'P 1'
#
loop_
_entity.id
_entity.type
_entity.pdbx_description
1 polymer ?
#
loop_
_entity_poly.entity_id
_entity_poly.type
_entity_poly.pdbx_seq_one_letter_code
_entity_poly.pdbx_strand_id
1 'polypeptide(L)'
;MKRKAPEDGDSSPKRRVISTDDSDIQSTFRSDLFEPDTREAFRESYRSSKPYPHAVVSSLIQEPLLRSVRQEITTHIHFTLKETDIYRIHQSGDLANLSNLDAESLKHLPSLVRLRDALYSSEFREWVSAVTGAGKVSGTKTDMAVNVYTPGSYLLCHDDVIGSRRVSYILYLTDPDHPWQPEWGGGLRLYPTEIKRNKAGEQVKVPLAEHSLNIPPSFGQLSFFAVRPGESYHDVEEVYHSQNLEEDGGRIRMAISGWYHIPQEGEDGFEQGMEQEQAQKSSLAQLKSTSNEFDEPRLVFRHFDEPRTVMDSRAAAREIDPGDDLDTDDTILTEQDLTFLLHYMTPSYLTPDMIEQFASSFVDMSVLQLEEFFNARFAAELKDYVHKVESEEKHAIPESSRDHHPSTWRIARPPHKQRYAYLQTAEALHRDHCPISRILADLIHSHAFKKWLALVTGLKTKSLIRQSAIARRFRRGKDYALANPYQGETPRLEFTISITSSEGWERDGGADDEDDSKPTTAKVQKQANGNAATTEKIQVSSVSGIEFGGEEVYMAGDEEEDGLPNEDDSKSLPNVGKKPAHDPAIYKATDDEDDGILFASSPGWNKFSMVLRDKGTLRFVKYVSQAAQGDRWDLKGEVEVDEAGWDGIVGGDAEESDEQDDEDDDLDEDEEEDEEDADGDQASHDEDED
;
A
#
# COMPACT_ATOMS: atom_id res chain seq x y z
N MET A 1 -5.81 30.28 40.07
CA MET A 1 -5.99 31.34 39.04
C MET A 1 -6.23 30.66 37.70
N LYS A 2 -7.49 30.32 37.37
CA LYS A 2 -7.85 29.69 36.10
C LYS A 2 -8.21 30.80 35.11
N ARG A 3 -7.42 30.94 34.04
CA ARG A 3 -7.70 31.85 32.92
C ARG A 3 -8.87 31.26 32.13
N LYS A 4 -9.91 32.07 31.94
CA LYS A 4 -11.08 31.80 31.07
C LYS A 4 -10.61 31.68 29.63
N ALA A 5 -11.00 30.60 28.96
CA ALA A 5 -10.98 30.50 27.50
C ALA A 5 -12.03 31.47 26.92
N PRO A 6 -11.74 32.18 25.81
CA PRO A 6 -12.69 33.09 25.18
C PRO A 6 -13.74 32.29 24.38
N GLU A 7 -14.99 32.72 24.50
CA GLU A 7 -16.16 32.18 23.78
C GLU A 7 -15.97 32.30 22.26
N ASP A 8 -16.13 31.18 21.56
CA ASP A 8 -16.18 31.13 20.11
C ASP A 8 -17.33 31.97 19.58
N GLY A 9 -16.97 33.00 18.82
CA GLY A 9 -17.89 33.87 18.11
C GLY A 9 -18.54 33.13 16.95
N ASP A 10 -19.86 33.14 16.98
CA ASP A 10 -20.82 32.90 15.91
C ASP A 10 -20.24 33.23 14.51
N SER A 11 -19.70 32.21 13.84
CA SER A 11 -19.25 32.33 12.45
C SER A 11 -20.46 32.19 11.54
N SER A 12 -21.03 33.35 11.17
CA SER A 12 -22.04 33.45 10.12
C SER A 12 -21.58 32.70 8.86
N PRO A 13 -22.45 31.94 8.16
CA PRO A 13 -22.07 31.21 6.96
C PRO A 13 -21.55 32.21 5.93
N LYS A 14 -20.28 32.05 5.52
CA LYS A 14 -19.64 32.90 4.50
C LYS A 14 -20.55 32.94 3.26
N ARG A 15 -21.10 34.12 2.98
CA ARG A 15 -22.01 34.36 1.87
C ARG A 15 -21.29 34.05 0.56
N ARG A 16 -21.73 33.00 -0.14
CA ARG A 16 -21.19 32.53 -1.42
C ARG A 16 -21.20 33.68 -2.44
N VAL A 17 -20.06 33.98 -3.06
CA VAL A 17 -20.00 34.88 -4.22
C VAL A 17 -20.55 34.09 -5.41
N ILE A 18 -21.85 34.27 -5.68
CA ILE A 18 -22.53 33.73 -6.86
C ILE A 18 -22.44 34.82 -7.94
N SER A 19 -21.84 34.48 -9.08
CA SER A 19 -21.87 35.34 -10.27
C SER A 19 -23.33 35.55 -10.69
N THR A 20 -23.77 36.80 -10.80
CA THR A 20 -25.18 37.19 -11.05
C THR A 20 -25.65 37.03 -12.50
N ASP A 21 -24.89 36.36 -13.36
CA ASP A 21 -25.23 36.14 -14.78
C ASP A 21 -25.68 34.68 -15.05
N ASP A 22 -26.87 34.32 -14.56
CA ASP A 22 -27.50 33.01 -14.87
C ASP A 22 -27.84 32.86 -16.37
N SER A 23 -27.95 33.98 -17.10
CA SER A 23 -28.49 33.97 -18.48
C SER A 23 -27.53 33.47 -19.56
N ASP A 24 -26.27 33.13 -19.21
CA ASP A 24 -25.24 32.70 -20.17
C ASP A 24 -24.51 31.41 -19.74
N ILE A 25 -25.05 30.63 -18.78
CA ILE A 25 -24.36 29.43 -18.29
C ILE A 25 -24.29 28.33 -19.37
N GLN A 26 -25.33 28.20 -20.19
CA GLN A 26 -25.37 27.21 -21.27
C GLN A 26 -24.31 27.45 -22.34
N SER A 27 -23.94 28.71 -22.61
CA SER A 27 -22.91 29.02 -23.61
C SER A 27 -21.51 28.60 -23.17
N THR A 28 -21.32 28.28 -21.89
CA THR A 28 -20.08 27.72 -21.35
C THR A 28 -19.81 26.32 -21.91
N PHE A 29 -20.86 25.57 -22.26
CA PHE A 29 -20.78 24.21 -22.73
C PHE A 29 -20.78 24.13 -24.27
N ARG A 30 -20.43 22.96 -24.82
CA ARG A 30 -20.67 22.63 -26.23
C ARG A 30 -22.15 22.85 -26.58
N SER A 31 -22.40 23.38 -27.79
CA SER A 31 -23.70 23.92 -28.18
C SER A 31 -24.84 22.90 -28.23
N ASP A 32 -24.52 21.63 -28.45
CA ASP A 32 -25.45 20.51 -28.57
C ASP A 32 -25.69 19.75 -27.26
N LEU A 33 -24.99 20.08 -26.17
CA LEU A 33 -24.97 19.27 -24.94
C LEU A 33 -26.37 19.01 -24.37
N PHE A 34 -27.20 20.05 -24.36
CA PHE A 34 -28.54 20.03 -23.76
C PHE A 34 -29.64 19.62 -24.75
N GLU A 35 -29.29 19.31 -26.00
CA GLU A 35 -30.26 18.81 -26.96
C GLU A 35 -30.76 17.41 -26.55
N PRO A 36 -32.07 17.11 -26.70
CA PRO A 36 -32.64 15.84 -26.26
C PRO A 36 -31.96 14.60 -26.87
N ASP A 37 -31.64 14.66 -28.16
CA ASP A 37 -31.03 13.54 -28.90
C ASP A 37 -29.60 13.27 -28.43
N THR A 38 -28.81 14.34 -28.24
CA THR A 38 -27.44 14.26 -27.69
C THR A 38 -27.44 13.65 -26.29
N ARG A 39 -28.35 14.11 -25.41
CA ARG A 39 -28.49 13.56 -24.06
C ARG A 39 -28.86 12.08 -24.07
N GLU A 40 -29.78 11.66 -24.95
CA GLU A 40 -30.17 10.26 -25.06
C GLU A 40 -29.04 9.38 -25.61
N ALA A 41 -28.26 9.89 -26.58
CA ALA A 41 -27.08 9.20 -27.09
C ALA A 41 -26.04 8.94 -25.98
N PHE A 42 -25.74 9.95 -25.15
CA PHE A 42 -24.83 9.77 -24.01
C PHE A 42 -25.39 8.80 -22.96
N ARG A 43 -26.69 8.86 -22.69
CA ARG A 43 -27.36 7.91 -21.78
C ARG A 43 -27.24 6.46 -22.27
N GLU A 44 -27.45 6.21 -23.55
CA GLU A 44 -27.35 4.85 -24.11
C GLU A 44 -25.90 4.36 -24.13
N SER A 45 -24.95 5.24 -24.50
CA SER A 45 -23.52 4.94 -24.40
C SER A 45 -23.10 4.61 -22.96
N TYR A 46 -23.60 5.38 -21.98
CA TYR A 46 -23.30 5.16 -20.57
C TYR A 46 -23.83 3.81 -20.07
N ARG A 47 -25.05 3.41 -20.46
CA ARG A 47 -25.65 2.13 -20.04
C ARG A 47 -24.96 0.92 -20.64
N SER A 48 -24.48 1.04 -21.88
CA SER A 48 -23.85 -0.07 -22.62
C SER A 48 -22.35 -0.21 -22.36
N SER A 49 -21.70 0.78 -21.74
CA SER A 49 -20.27 0.78 -21.51
C SER A 49 -19.80 -0.32 -20.53
N LYS A 50 -18.53 -0.71 -20.66
CA LYS A 50 -17.86 -1.75 -19.88
C LYS A 50 -16.48 -1.28 -19.41
N PRO A 51 -15.98 -1.73 -18.25
CA PRO A 51 -16.48 -2.82 -17.41
C PRO A 51 -17.74 -2.50 -16.60
N TYR A 52 -17.93 -1.22 -16.26
CA TYR A 52 -19.13 -0.70 -15.63
C TYR A 52 -19.58 0.59 -16.35
N PRO A 53 -20.82 1.06 -16.11
CA PRO A 53 -21.36 2.27 -16.70
C PRO A 53 -20.49 3.51 -16.45
N HIS A 54 -20.04 4.16 -17.52
CA HIS A 54 -19.19 5.34 -17.54
C HIS A 54 -19.42 6.12 -18.84
N ALA A 55 -19.10 7.41 -18.85
CA ALA A 55 -19.19 8.25 -20.04
C ALA A 55 -17.90 9.03 -20.27
N VAL A 56 -17.62 9.28 -21.55
CA VAL A 56 -16.55 10.14 -22.04
C VAL A 56 -17.16 11.19 -22.95
N VAL A 57 -17.10 12.45 -22.55
CA VAL A 57 -17.61 13.60 -23.30
C VAL A 57 -16.43 14.40 -23.83
N SER A 58 -16.18 14.30 -25.13
CA SER A 58 -15.15 15.10 -25.79
C SER A 58 -15.59 16.57 -25.86
N SER A 59 -14.67 17.49 -25.56
CA SER A 59 -14.86 18.94 -25.70
C SER A 59 -16.12 19.44 -24.97
N LEU A 60 -16.26 19.13 -23.68
CA LEU A 60 -17.42 19.50 -22.88
C LEU A 60 -17.62 21.01 -22.79
N ILE A 61 -16.54 21.73 -22.52
CA ILE A 61 -16.50 23.18 -22.27
C ILE A 61 -15.99 23.89 -23.52
N GLN A 62 -16.53 25.07 -23.82
CA GLN A 62 -16.05 25.91 -24.90
C GLN A 62 -14.54 26.19 -24.75
N GLU A 63 -13.80 25.93 -25.82
CA GLU A 63 -12.34 26.00 -25.83
C GLU A 63 -11.77 27.33 -25.31
N PRO A 64 -12.30 28.53 -25.68
CA PRO A 64 -11.79 29.79 -25.16
C PRO A 64 -11.85 29.91 -23.64
N LEU A 65 -12.94 29.45 -23.01
CA LEU A 65 -13.04 29.45 -21.56
C LEU A 65 -12.04 28.49 -20.94
N LEU A 66 -11.95 27.27 -21.48
CA LEU A 66 -11.09 26.24 -20.90
C LEU A 66 -9.60 26.59 -21.02
N ARG A 67 -9.20 27.25 -22.11
CA ARG A 67 -7.84 27.82 -22.25
C ARG A 67 -7.58 28.90 -21.20
N SER A 68 -8.54 29.80 -20.95
CA SER A 68 -8.42 30.80 -19.87
C SER A 68 -8.32 30.16 -18.49
N VAL A 69 -9.09 29.11 -18.21
CA VAL A 69 -8.98 28.35 -16.95
C VAL A 69 -7.58 27.74 -16.79
N ARG A 70 -7.06 27.10 -17.84
CA ARG A 70 -5.69 26.55 -17.82
C ARG A 70 -4.65 27.65 -17.56
N GLN A 71 -4.77 28.79 -18.25
CA GLN A 71 -3.87 29.93 -18.04
C GLN A 71 -3.91 30.44 -16.59
N GLU A 72 -5.11 30.58 -16.00
CA GLU A 72 -5.29 31.00 -14.61
C GLU A 72 -4.61 30.03 -13.64
N ILE A 73 -4.88 28.72 -13.79
CA ILE A 73 -4.29 27.68 -12.94
C ILE A 73 -2.75 27.70 -13.02
N THR A 74 -2.21 27.68 -14.24
CA THR A 74 -0.75 27.64 -14.44
C THR A 74 -0.04 28.91 -13.93
N THR A 75 -0.73 30.05 -13.91
CA THR A 75 -0.16 31.33 -13.49
C THR A 75 -0.24 31.56 -11.98
N HIS A 76 -1.34 31.13 -11.35
CA HIS A 76 -1.69 31.55 -9.99
C HIS A 76 -1.71 30.42 -8.96
N ILE A 77 -1.64 29.16 -9.37
CA ILE A 77 -1.69 28.02 -8.44
C ILE A 77 -0.33 27.33 -8.38
N HIS A 78 0.18 27.16 -7.17
CA HIS A 78 1.36 26.36 -6.89
C HIS A 78 0.97 24.92 -6.51
N PHE A 79 1.72 23.94 -7.00
CA PHE A 79 1.48 22.53 -6.71
C PHE A 79 2.65 21.92 -5.97
N THR A 80 2.33 21.26 -4.86
CA THR A 80 3.27 20.55 -4.01
C THR A 80 3.14 19.05 -4.26
N LEU A 81 4.27 18.35 -4.34
CA LEU A 81 4.28 16.90 -4.41
C LEU A 81 3.70 16.31 -3.12
N LYS A 82 2.78 15.37 -3.28
CA LYS A 82 2.28 14.53 -2.20
C LYS A 82 2.39 13.08 -2.63
N GLU A 83 2.96 12.26 -1.76
CA GLU A 83 3.17 10.85 -2.03
C GLU A 83 2.73 10.00 -0.83
N THR A 84 1.98 8.95 -1.15
CA THR A 84 1.49 7.92 -0.23
C THR A 84 1.80 6.54 -0.81
N ASP A 85 1.32 5.49 -0.16
CA ASP A 85 1.35 4.14 -0.70
C ASP A 85 0.57 4.00 -2.03
N ILE A 86 -0.56 4.72 -2.16
CA ILE A 86 -1.51 4.59 -3.27
C ILE A 86 -1.32 5.63 -4.39
N TYR A 87 -0.67 6.76 -4.15
CA TYR A 87 -0.45 7.77 -5.18
C TYR A 87 0.84 8.56 -5.05
N ARG A 88 1.25 9.14 -6.18
CA ARG A 88 2.27 10.18 -6.28
C ARG A 88 1.74 11.28 -7.18
N ILE A 89 1.29 12.40 -6.62
CA ILE A 89 0.63 13.48 -7.38
C ILE A 89 1.03 14.85 -6.87
N HIS A 90 0.97 15.85 -7.75
CA HIS A 90 1.15 17.24 -7.39
C HIS A 90 -0.21 17.86 -7.12
N GLN A 91 -0.48 18.12 -5.84
CA GLN A 91 -1.72 18.75 -5.40
C GLN A 91 -1.42 20.18 -4.99
N SER A 92 -2.38 21.07 -5.21
CA SER A 92 -2.30 22.41 -4.67
C SER A 92 -2.63 22.36 -3.18
N GLY A 93 -1.63 22.60 -2.31
CA GLY A 93 -1.73 22.50 -0.85
C GLY A 93 -2.93 23.26 -0.26
N ASP A 94 -3.31 24.38 -0.88
CA ASP A 94 -4.42 25.23 -0.44
C ASP A 94 -5.80 24.87 -1.04
N LEU A 95 -5.85 24.07 -2.11
CA LEU A 95 -7.11 23.80 -2.84
C LEU A 95 -7.61 22.36 -2.71
N ALA A 96 -7.53 21.76 -1.53
CA ALA A 96 -8.30 20.54 -1.24
C ALA A 96 -9.78 20.69 -1.62
N ASN A 97 -10.29 21.93 -1.65
CA ASN A 97 -11.52 22.29 -2.35
C ASN A 97 -11.46 23.77 -2.78
N LEU A 98 -11.80 24.08 -4.03
CA LEU A 98 -11.85 25.46 -4.55
C LEU A 98 -12.75 26.40 -3.72
N SER A 99 -13.71 25.84 -2.99
CA SER A 99 -14.58 26.58 -2.06
C SER A 99 -13.85 27.13 -0.82
N ASN A 100 -12.64 26.63 -0.52
CA ASN A 100 -11.86 27.05 0.64
C ASN A 100 -10.86 28.17 0.34
N LEU A 101 -10.66 28.52 -0.94
CA LEU A 101 -9.83 29.67 -1.31
C LEU A 101 -10.39 30.95 -0.70
N ASP A 102 -9.49 31.82 -0.26
CA ASP A 102 -9.90 33.14 0.20
C ASP A 102 -10.44 34.00 -0.95
N ALA A 103 -11.18 35.05 -0.58
CA ALA A 103 -11.82 35.92 -1.56
C ALA A 103 -10.81 36.71 -2.41
N GLU A 104 -9.54 36.79 -1.99
CA GLU A 104 -8.48 37.44 -2.74
C GLU A 104 -7.95 36.52 -3.85
N SER A 105 -7.65 35.26 -3.53
CA SER A 105 -7.23 34.25 -4.51
C SER A 105 -8.29 34.00 -5.58
N LEU A 106 -9.57 33.97 -5.19
CA LEU A 106 -10.68 33.80 -6.14
C LEU A 106 -10.81 34.95 -7.16
N LYS A 107 -10.32 36.17 -6.84
CA LYS A 107 -10.31 37.28 -7.81
C LYS A 107 -9.32 37.07 -8.95
N HIS A 108 -8.28 36.27 -8.73
CA HIS A 108 -7.30 35.91 -9.75
C HIS A 108 -7.73 34.71 -10.60
N LEU A 109 -8.86 34.08 -10.27
CA LEU A 109 -9.35 32.85 -10.89
C LEU A 109 -10.80 32.97 -11.44
N PRO A 110 -11.18 34.08 -12.13
CA PRO A 110 -12.57 34.28 -12.55
C PRO A 110 -13.08 33.23 -13.55
N SER A 111 -12.23 32.74 -14.46
CA SER A 111 -12.61 31.70 -15.41
C SER A 111 -12.82 30.36 -14.71
N LEU A 112 -11.96 30.02 -13.73
CA LEU A 112 -12.12 28.81 -12.93
C LEU A 112 -13.40 28.87 -12.07
N VAL A 113 -13.75 30.04 -11.53
CA VAL A 113 -15.04 30.27 -10.85
C VAL A 113 -16.21 30.06 -11.81
N ARG A 114 -16.15 30.64 -13.02
CA ARG A 114 -17.19 30.43 -14.05
C ARG A 114 -17.34 28.94 -14.41
N LEU A 115 -16.22 28.22 -14.55
CA LEU A 115 -16.24 26.78 -14.81
C LEU A 115 -16.90 26.00 -13.67
N ARG A 116 -16.54 26.29 -12.40
CA ARG A 116 -17.17 25.68 -11.22
C ARG A 116 -18.68 25.91 -11.24
N ASP A 117 -19.10 27.16 -11.43
CA ASP A 117 -20.51 27.52 -11.39
C ASP A 117 -21.28 26.84 -12.52
N ALA A 118 -20.68 26.71 -13.71
CA ALA A 118 -21.25 25.93 -14.81
C ALA A 118 -21.38 24.44 -14.46
N LEU A 119 -20.32 23.79 -13.95
CA LEU A 119 -20.35 22.37 -13.59
C LEU A 119 -21.34 22.07 -12.45
N TYR A 120 -21.61 23.01 -11.55
CA TYR A 120 -22.60 22.83 -10.48
C TYR A 120 -23.95 23.51 -10.76
N SER A 121 -24.14 24.04 -11.97
CA SER A 121 -25.40 24.61 -12.42
C SER A 121 -26.55 23.61 -12.36
N SER A 122 -27.78 24.10 -12.28
CA SER A 122 -28.96 23.24 -12.23
C SER A 122 -29.13 22.40 -13.50
N GLU A 123 -28.83 23.01 -14.64
CA GLU A 123 -28.97 22.45 -15.97
C GLU A 123 -27.97 21.31 -16.21
N PHE A 124 -26.70 21.53 -15.85
CA PHE A 124 -25.68 20.49 -16.01
C PHE A 124 -25.85 19.35 -15.00
N ARG A 125 -26.24 19.65 -13.76
CA ARG A 125 -26.56 18.59 -12.78
C ARG A 125 -27.74 17.73 -13.23
N GLU A 126 -28.78 18.34 -13.78
CA GLU A 126 -29.91 17.60 -14.36
C GLU A 126 -29.44 16.72 -15.53
N TRP A 127 -28.54 17.23 -16.37
CA TRP A 127 -27.94 16.46 -17.46
C TRP A 127 -27.14 15.26 -16.94
N VAL A 128 -26.30 15.44 -15.92
CA VAL A 128 -25.52 14.36 -15.28
C VAL A 128 -26.46 13.30 -14.67
N SER A 129 -27.47 13.72 -13.91
CA SER A 129 -28.49 12.83 -13.35
C SER A 129 -29.23 12.06 -14.44
N ALA A 130 -29.57 12.72 -15.55
CA ALA A 130 -30.26 12.13 -16.67
C ALA A 130 -29.41 11.08 -17.39
N VAL A 131 -28.13 11.35 -17.66
CA VAL A 131 -27.22 10.41 -18.35
C VAL A 131 -26.88 9.21 -17.47
N THR A 132 -26.50 9.46 -16.21
CA THR A 132 -26.03 8.40 -15.30
C THR A 132 -27.16 7.52 -14.75
N GLY A 133 -28.35 8.10 -14.58
CA GLY A 133 -29.43 7.47 -13.82
C GLY A 133 -29.13 7.34 -12.32
N ALA A 134 -28.13 8.05 -11.79
CA ALA A 134 -27.70 7.96 -10.38
C ALA A 134 -28.61 8.72 -9.39
N GLY A 135 -29.67 9.36 -9.88
CA GLY A 135 -30.51 10.26 -9.11
C GLY A 135 -29.98 11.70 -9.09
N LYS A 136 -30.68 12.58 -8.35
CA LYS A 136 -30.31 13.99 -8.20
C LYS A 136 -28.96 14.15 -7.50
N VAL A 137 -28.28 15.25 -7.77
CA VAL A 137 -26.96 15.58 -7.21
C VAL A 137 -26.92 17.02 -6.68
N SER A 138 -26.12 17.23 -5.63
CA SER A 138 -25.97 18.51 -4.92
C SER A 138 -25.36 19.61 -5.80
N GLY A 139 -25.86 20.84 -5.66
CA GLY A 139 -25.28 22.06 -6.25
C GLY A 139 -24.54 22.94 -5.24
N THR A 140 -24.76 22.69 -3.95
CA THR A 140 -24.15 23.43 -2.83
C THR A 140 -22.88 22.77 -2.32
N LYS A 141 -22.87 21.43 -2.19
CA LYS A 141 -21.69 20.67 -1.78
C LYS A 141 -20.77 20.44 -2.98
N THR A 142 -20.05 21.50 -3.35
CA THR A 142 -19.04 21.43 -4.41
C THR A 142 -17.79 20.74 -3.90
N ASP A 143 -17.29 19.76 -4.63
CA ASP A 143 -16.02 19.08 -4.35
C ASP A 143 -15.22 19.03 -5.64
N MET A 144 -14.22 19.91 -5.75
CA MET A 144 -13.44 20.10 -6.96
C MET A 144 -12.00 20.49 -6.61
N ALA A 145 -11.06 19.68 -7.10
CA ALA A 145 -9.62 19.84 -6.88
C ALA A 145 -8.87 19.80 -8.21
N VAL A 146 -7.80 20.58 -8.29
CA VAL A 146 -6.87 20.53 -9.43
C VAL A 146 -5.73 19.59 -9.06
N ASN A 147 -5.48 18.59 -9.90
CA ASN A 147 -4.37 17.66 -9.72
C ASN A 147 -3.47 17.70 -10.96
N VAL A 148 -2.16 17.72 -10.71
CA VAL A 148 -1.14 17.68 -11.75
C VAL A 148 -0.36 16.37 -11.62
N TYR A 149 -0.28 15.65 -12.73
CA TYR A 149 0.51 14.44 -12.87
C TYR A 149 1.69 14.77 -13.79
N THR A 150 2.90 14.59 -13.26
CA THR A 150 4.17 14.76 -13.98
C THR A 150 4.78 13.37 -14.23
N PRO A 151 5.85 13.23 -15.02
CA PRO A 151 6.54 11.95 -15.17
C PRO A 151 6.83 11.27 -13.83
N GLY A 152 6.42 10.00 -13.71
CA GLY A 152 6.47 9.20 -12.49
C GLY A 152 5.23 9.29 -11.61
N SER A 153 4.32 10.25 -11.84
CA SER A 153 3.06 10.36 -11.10
C SER A 153 2.07 9.27 -11.48
N TYR A 154 1.35 8.74 -10.49
CA TYR A 154 0.31 7.71 -10.63
C TYR A 154 -0.72 7.82 -9.51
N LEU A 155 -1.86 7.15 -9.68
CA LEU A 155 -2.84 6.88 -8.62
C LEU A 155 -3.33 5.45 -8.83
N LEU A 156 -3.15 4.57 -7.85
CA LEU A 156 -3.41 3.13 -7.98
C LEU A 156 -4.91 2.80 -7.82
N CYS A 157 -5.25 1.51 -7.93
CA CYS A 157 -6.63 1.05 -8.01
C CYS A 157 -7.45 1.38 -6.73
N HIS A 158 -8.57 2.06 -6.90
CA HIS A 158 -9.53 2.44 -5.85
C HIS A 158 -10.95 2.54 -6.44
N ASP A 159 -11.99 2.73 -5.63
CA ASP A 159 -13.40 2.72 -6.09
C ASP A 159 -14.20 4.02 -5.87
N ASP A 160 -13.56 5.05 -5.29
CA ASP A 160 -14.14 6.37 -4.98
C ASP A 160 -15.26 6.38 -3.92
N VAL A 161 -15.47 5.27 -3.20
CA VAL A 161 -16.58 5.11 -2.26
C VAL A 161 -16.25 5.76 -0.92
N ILE A 162 -16.50 7.08 -0.85
CA ILE A 162 -16.25 7.90 0.35
C ILE A 162 -17.45 8.83 0.62
N GLY A 163 -17.98 8.78 1.84
CA GLY A 163 -19.02 9.69 2.32
C GLY A 163 -20.26 9.78 1.41
N SER A 164 -20.62 10.99 1.00
CA SER A 164 -21.77 11.28 0.12
C SER A 164 -21.43 11.36 -1.37
N ARG A 165 -20.26 10.91 -1.81
CA ARG A 165 -19.92 10.93 -3.24
C ARG A 165 -20.91 10.06 -4.03
N ARG A 166 -21.45 10.60 -5.13
CA ARG A 166 -22.45 9.95 -5.97
C ARG A 166 -22.01 9.79 -7.41
N VAL A 167 -21.37 10.81 -7.99
CA VAL A 167 -20.78 10.73 -9.33
C VAL A 167 -19.37 11.30 -9.27
N SER A 168 -18.38 10.51 -9.69
CA SER A 168 -17.00 10.94 -9.89
C SER A 168 -16.85 11.54 -11.28
N TYR A 169 -16.09 12.62 -11.41
CA TYR A 169 -15.78 13.24 -12.70
C TYR A 169 -14.34 13.74 -12.76
N ILE A 170 -13.78 13.68 -13.98
CA ILE A 170 -12.44 14.16 -14.31
C ILE A 170 -12.53 14.96 -15.60
N LEU A 171 -12.30 16.27 -15.52
CA LEU A 171 -12.15 17.16 -16.66
C LEU A 171 -10.66 17.33 -16.94
N TYR A 172 -10.22 16.97 -18.15
CA TYR A 172 -8.82 17.02 -18.54
C TYR A 172 -8.45 18.39 -19.13
N LEU A 173 -7.35 18.96 -18.64
CA LEU A 173 -6.78 20.22 -19.10
C LEU A 173 -5.34 20.00 -19.55
N THR A 174 -5.05 18.93 -20.30
CA THR A 174 -3.75 18.69 -20.94
C THR A 174 -3.36 19.86 -21.87
N ASP A 175 -2.12 19.93 -22.33
CA ASP A 175 -1.74 20.99 -23.29
C ASP A 175 -2.59 20.89 -24.58
N PRO A 176 -3.37 21.93 -24.94
CA PRO A 176 -4.17 21.91 -26.15
C PRO A 176 -3.32 22.06 -27.44
N ASP A 177 -2.11 22.60 -27.34
CA ASP A 177 -1.21 22.85 -28.47
C ASP A 177 -0.15 21.73 -28.64
N HIS A 178 -0.01 20.85 -27.65
CA HIS A 178 0.71 19.59 -27.72
C HIS A 178 -0.20 18.44 -27.23
N PRO A 179 -1.07 17.91 -28.11
CA PRO A 179 -2.06 16.91 -27.74
C PRO A 179 -1.43 15.65 -27.11
N TRP A 180 -2.06 15.15 -26.05
CA TRP A 180 -1.61 13.97 -25.31
C TRP A 180 -1.56 12.73 -26.19
N GLN A 181 -0.50 11.93 -26.06
CA GLN A 181 -0.37 10.65 -26.74
C GLN A 181 -0.59 9.48 -25.78
N PRO A 182 -1.30 8.41 -26.18
CA PRO A 182 -1.54 7.24 -25.31
C PRO A 182 -0.27 6.60 -24.75
N GLU A 183 0.82 6.56 -25.53
CA GLU A 183 2.11 6.01 -25.12
C GLU A 183 2.83 6.81 -24.02
N TRP A 184 2.32 7.99 -23.65
CA TRP A 184 2.83 8.76 -22.52
C TRP A 184 2.27 8.29 -21.17
N GLY A 185 1.33 7.33 -21.18
CA GLY A 185 0.63 6.87 -19.98
C GLY A 185 -0.40 7.90 -19.50
N GLY A 186 -0.67 7.96 -18.20
CA GLY A 186 -1.65 8.90 -17.64
C GLY A 186 -3.12 8.60 -17.97
N GLY A 187 -3.41 7.45 -18.59
CA GLY A 187 -4.77 7.05 -18.91
C GLY A 187 -5.60 6.70 -17.67
N LEU A 188 -6.91 6.92 -17.74
CA LEU A 188 -7.88 6.42 -16.76
C LEU A 188 -8.18 4.95 -17.07
N ARG A 189 -7.73 4.02 -16.20
CA ARG A 189 -7.95 2.58 -16.42
C ARG A 189 -9.11 2.07 -15.57
N LEU A 190 -10.01 1.29 -16.17
CA LEU A 190 -11.19 0.75 -15.50
C LEU A 190 -11.09 -0.77 -15.33
N TYR A 191 -11.39 -1.26 -14.13
CA TYR A 191 -11.23 -2.66 -13.76
C TYR A 191 -12.58 -3.41 -13.78
N PRO A 192 -12.63 -4.59 -14.44
CA PRO A 192 -13.77 -5.47 -14.34
C PRO A 192 -13.83 -6.14 -12.97
N THR A 193 -15.05 -6.52 -12.57
CA THR A 193 -15.30 -7.34 -11.39
C THR A 193 -15.90 -8.69 -11.80
N GLU A 194 -15.61 -9.72 -11.01
CA GLU A 194 -16.28 -11.01 -11.08
C GLU A 194 -17.11 -11.24 -9.82
N ILE A 195 -18.16 -12.04 -9.91
CA ILE A 195 -19.00 -12.39 -8.77
C ILE A 195 -18.48 -13.70 -8.16
N LYS A 196 -18.05 -13.65 -6.89
CA LYS A 196 -17.69 -14.81 -6.07
C LYS A 196 -18.69 -14.98 -4.92
N ARG A 197 -18.78 -16.18 -4.34
CA ARG A 197 -19.56 -16.44 -3.12
C ARG A 197 -18.63 -16.58 -1.93
N ASN A 198 -18.90 -15.85 -0.86
CA ASN A 198 -18.12 -15.94 0.39
C ASN A 198 -18.55 -17.15 1.23
N LYS A 199 -17.86 -17.41 2.34
CA LYS A 199 -18.22 -18.49 3.30
C LYS A 199 -19.65 -18.37 3.85
N ALA A 200 -20.20 -17.16 3.94
CA ALA A 200 -21.58 -16.91 4.35
C ALA A 200 -22.62 -17.15 3.23
N GLY A 201 -22.17 -17.52 2.02
CA GLY A 201 -23.03 -17.80 0.85
C GLY A 201 -23.49 -16.55 0.08
N GLU A 202 -23.03 -15.37 0.47
CA GLU A 202 -23.35 -14.08 -0.14
C GLU A 202 -22.54 -13.85 -1.41
N GLN A 203 -23.13 -13.16 -2.39
CA GLN A 203 -22.43 -12.76 -3.61
C GLN A 203 -21.64 -11.48 -3.37
N VAL A 204 -20.34 -11.53 -3.66
CA VAL A 204 -19.40 -10.41 -3.53
C VAL A 204 -18.77 -10.15 -4.90
N LYS A 205 -18.69 -8.88 -5.28
CA LYS A 205 -17.95 -8.46 -6.49
C LYS A 205 -16.48 -8.30 -6.12
N VAL A 206 -15.60 -9.00 -6.84
CA VAL A 206 -14.16 -8.96 -6.62
C VAL A 206 -13.49 -8.43 -7.88
N PRO A 207 -12.69 -7.36 -7.82
CA PRO A 207 -11.99 -6.85 -9.00
C PRO A 207 -10.96 -7.84 -9.52
N LEU A 208 -10.82 -7.92 -10.85
CA LEU A 208 -9.74 -8.65 -11.49
C LEU A 208 -8.43 -7.86 -11.38
N ALA A 209 -7.29 -8.55 -11.46
CA ALA A 209 -5.96 -7.91 -11.37
C ALA A 209 -5.63 -6.99 -12.55
N GLU A 210 -6.21 -7.26 -13.73
CA GLU A 210 -5.98 -6.50 -14.95
C GLU A 210 -7.17 -5.59 -15.27
N HIS A 211 -6.87 -4.38 -15.73
CA HIS A 211 -7.88 -3.47 -16.27
C HIS A 211 -8.37 -3.99 -17.63
N SER A 212 -9.58 -3.60 -18.02
CA SER A 212 -10.18 -3.98 -19.31
C SER A 212 -10.34 -2.82 -20.28
N LEU A 213 -10.18 -1.59 -19.78
CA LEU A 213 -10.27 -0.36 -20.55
C LEU A 213 -9.22 0.63 -20.05
N ASN A 214 -8.57 1.34 -20.97
CA ASN A 214 -7.68 2.46 -20.69
C ASN A 214 -8.10 3.64 -21.57
N ILE A 215 -8.44 4.77 -20.95
CA ILE A 215 -8.93 6.00 -21.62
C ILE A 215 -7.84 7.07 -21.53
N PRO A 216 -7.15 7.40 -22.63
CA PRO A 216 -6.18 8.49 -22.66
C PRO A 216 -6.83 9.85 -22.35
N PRO A 217 -6.16 10.74 -21.61
CA PRO A 217 -6.65 12.10 -21.38
C PRO A 217 -6.57 12.93 -22.67
N SER A 218 -7.49 13.88 -22.83
CA SER A 218 -7.46 14.84 -23.93
C SER A 218 -8.04 16.17 -23.46
N PHE A 219 -7.51 17.29 -23.97
CA PHE A 219 -7.97 18.62 -23.55
C PHE A 219 -9.48 18.78 -23.74
N GLY A 220 -10.18 19.22 -22.68
CA GLY A 220 -11.64 19.42 -22.67
C GLY A 220 -12.47 18.15 -22.63
N GLN A 221 -11.86 16.97 -22.56
CA GLN A 221 -12.57 15.72 -22.31
C GLN A 221 -13.04 15.65 -20.85
N LEU A 222 -14.30 15.29 -20.63
CA LEU A 222 -14.83 14.90 -19.32
C LEU A 222 -15.02 13.39 -19.30
N SER A 223 -14.45 12.70 -18.32
CA SER A 223 -14.80 11.32 -17.99
C SER A 223 -15.58 11.31 -16.67
N PHE A 224 -16.67 10.55 -16.59
CA PHE A 224 -17.45 10.44 -15.35
C PHE A 224 -18.17 9.09 -15.22
N PHE A 225 -18.41 8.70 -13.97
CA PHE A 225 -19.13 7.48 -13.62
C PHE A 225 -19.80 7.62 -12.25
N ALA A 226 -20.91 6.91 -12.07
CA ALA A 226 -21.55 6.80 -10.76
C ALA A 226 -20.66 6.00 -9.80
N VAL A 227 -20.51 6.48 -8.57
CA VAL A 227 -19.78 5.79 -7.51
C VAL A 227 -20.58 4.57 -7.09
N ARG A 228 -19.99 3.37 -7.20
CA ARG A 228 -20.64 2.09 -6.94
C ARG A 228 -19.76 1.23 -6.03
N PRO A 229 -20.19 1.00 -4.77
CA PRO A 229 -19.47 0.16 -3.81
C PRO A 229 -19.10 -1.22 -4.40
N GLY A 230 -17.79 -1.52 -4.41
CA GLY A 230 -17.27 -2.78 -4.92
C GLY A 230 -17.39 -3.00 -6.44
N GLU A 231 -17.62 -1.95 -7.24
CA GLU A 231 -17.74 -2.06 -8.70
C GLU A 231 -16.95 -0.99 -9.47
N SER A 232 -16.97 0.28 -9.04
CA SER A 232 -16.35 1.40 -9.77
C SER A 232 -14.82 1.48 -9.63
N TYR A 233 -14.14 0.35 -9.72
CA TYR A 233 -12.68 0.27 -9.57
C TYR A 233 -11.94 0.88 -10.76
N HIS A 234 -11.08 1.84 -10.48
CA HIS A 234 -10.29 2.54 -11.48
C HIS A 234 -8.96 3.02 -10.91
N ASP A 235 -8.07 3.44 -11.80
CA ASP A 235 -6.78 4.03 -11.45
C ASP A 235 -6.37 5.10 -12.49
N VAL A 236 -5.27 5.79 -12.21
CA VAL A 236 -4.55 6.63 -13.17
C VAL A 236 -3.21 5.97 -13.45
N GLU A 237 -3.05 5.50 -14.69
CA GLU A 237 -1.79 4.97 -15.20
C GLU A 237 -0.65 5.96 -14.97
N GLU A 238 0.53 5.43 -14.65
CA GLU A 238 1.74 6.23 -14.51
C GLU A 238 1.97 7.11 -15.74
N VAL A 239 2.31 8.38 -15.53
CA VAL A 239 2.82 9.22 -16.61
C VAL A 239 4.28 8.85 -16.84
N TYR A 240 4.60 8.31 -18.02
CA TYR A 240 5.92 7.75 -18.26
C TYR A 240 6.98 8.82 -18.49
N HIS A 241 8.21 8.54 -18.03
CA HIS A 241 9.39 9.35 -18.32
C HIS A 241 9.73 9.36 -19.82
N SER A 242 10.33 10.46 -20.27
CA SER A 242 10.84 10.65 -21.64
C SER A 242 12.28 11.12 -21.58
N GLN A 243 13.09 10.73 -22.57
CA GLN A 243 14.40 11.33 -22.78
C GLN A 243 14.28 12.75 -23.37
N ASN A 244 13.17 13.05 -24.06
CA ASN A 244 12.93 14.32 -24.76
C ASN A 244 11.69 15.04 -24.21
N LEU A 245 11.67 15.38 -22.93
CA LEU A 245 10.51 16.04 -22.30
C LEU A 245 10.10 17.36 -22.98
N GLU A 246 11.06 18.11 -23.55
CA GLU A 246 10.75 19.39 -24.20
C GLU A 246 9.91 19.22 -25.48
N GLU A 247 10.13 18.15 -26.26
CA GLU A 247 9.37 17.87 -27.48
C GLU A 247 7.92 17.45 -27.15
N ASP A 248 7.73 16.77 -26.02
CA ASP A 248 6.44 16.27 -25.53
C ASP A 248 5.67 17.29 -24.66
N GLY A 249 6.09 18.56 -24.63
CA GLY A 249 5.47 19.59 -23.78
C GLY A 249 5.58 19.33 -22.27
N GLY A 250 6.56 18.52 -21.86
CA GLY A 250 6.82 18.12 -20.48
C GLY A 250 5.96 16.98 -19.94
N ARG A 251 5.02 16.43 -20.74
CA ARG A 251 4.06 15.40 -20.32
C ARG A 251 3.29 15.77 -19.04
N ILE A 252 2.78 17.00 -18.99
CA ILE A 252 2.02 17.47 -17.83
C ILE A 252 0.54 17.14 -18.01
N ARG A 253 0.07 16.11 -17.31
CA ARG A 253 -1.36 15.75 -17.25
C ARG A 253 -2.02 16.53 -16.11
N MET A 254 -2.57 17.67 -16.45
CA MET A 254 -3.40 18.46 -15.55
C MET A 254 -4.88 18.07 -15.70
N ALA A 255 -5.57 17.88 -14.58
CA ALA A 255 -6.99 17.61 -14.56
C ALA A 255 -7.67 18.30 -13.38
N ILE A 256 -8.92 18.68 -13.59
CA ILE A 256 -9.86 19.06 -12.53
C ILE A 256 -10.71 17.83 -12.24
N SER A 257 -10.51 17.22 -11.08
CA SER A 257 -11.31 16.09 -10.61
C SER A 257 -12.23 16.52 -9.48
N GLY A 258 -13.36 15.85 -9.34
CA GLY A 258 -14.29 16.15 -8.28
C GLY A 258 -15.43 15.14 -8.19
N TRP A 259 -16.32 15.40 -7.24
CA TRP A 259 -17.48 14.56 -7.01
C TRP A 259 -18.74 15.38 -6.87
N TYR A 260 -19.79 14.91 -7.54
CA TYR A 260 -21.13 15.31 -7.18
C TYR A 260 -21.60 14.51 -5.97
N HIS A 261 -22.12 15.22 -4.98
CA HIS A 261 -22.64 14.61 -3.75
C HIS A 261 -24.13 14.32 -3.82
N ILE A 262 -24.61 13.48 -2.91
CA ILE A 262 -26.02 13.38 -2.56
C ILE A 262 -26.57 14.79 -2.22
N PRO A 263 -27.78 15.17 -2.68
CA PRO A 263 -28.40 16.45 -2.35
C PRO A 263 -28.43 16.71 -0.84
N GLN A 264 -28.21 17.96 -0.45
CA GLN A 264 -28.19 18.43 0.94
C GLN A 264 -29.57 18.96 1.35
N GLU A 265 -29.78 19.17 2.65
CA GLU A 265 -31.05 19.70 3.15
C GLU A 265 -31.43 21.02 2.46
N GLY A 266 -32.65 21.08 1.91
CA GLY A 266 -33.16 22.21 1.14
C GLY A 266 -32.89 22.16 -0.37
N GLU A 267 -32.13 21.19 -0.87
CA GLU A 267 -31.91 20.98 -2.31
C GLU A 267 -32.96 20.06 -2.95
N ASP A 268 -33.14 20.19 -4.27
CA ASP A 268 -33.99 19.30 -5.06
C ASP A 268 -33.48 17.85 -5.02
N GLY A 269 -34.38 16.92 -4.68
CA GLY A 269 -34.07 15.50 -4.50
C GLY A 269 -33.42 15.15 -3.15
N PHE A 270 -33.41 16.06 -2.16
CA PHE A 270 -33.02 15.71 -0.80
C PHE A 270 -34.01 14.72 -0.17
N GLU A 271 -33.48 13.63 0.36
CA GLU A 271 -34.22 12.68 1.18
C GLU A 271 -33.48 12.49 2.51
N GLN A 272 -34.20 12.72 3.60
CA GLN A 272 -33.64 12.60 4.95
C GLN A 272 -33.16 11.16 5.19
N GLY A 273 -31.91 11.00 5.61
CA GLY A 273 -31.30 9.68 5.90
C GLY A 273 -30.54 9.05 4.73
N MET A 274 -30.68 9.55 3.50
CA MET A 274 -30.06 8.93 2.31
C MET A 274 -28.53 8.87 2.39
N GLU A 275 -27.87 9.92 2.88
CA GLU A 275 -26.41 9.94 3.06
C GLU A 275 -25.95 8.90 4.09
N GLN A 276 -26.69 8.76 5.19
CA GLN A 276 -26.41 7.79 6.24
C GLN A 276 -26.64 6.36 5.75
N GLU A 277 -27.72 6.12 5.02
CA GLU A 277 -27.98 4.81 4.39
C GLU A 277 -26.90 4.45 3.36
N GLN A 278 -26.46 5.40 2.54
CA GLN A 278 -25.40 5.16 1.56
C GLN A 278 -24.08 4.88 2.26
N ALA A 279 -23.72 5.63 3.30
CA ALA A 279 -22.52 5.39 4.10
C ALA A 279 -22.57 4.00 4.75
N GLN A 280 -23.71 3.59 5.31
CA GLN A 280 -23.88 2.26 5.89
C GLN A 280 -23.76 1.15 4.84
N LYS A 281 -24.42 1.29 3.67
CA LYS A 281 -24.31 0.33 2.56
C LYS A 281 -22.88 0.24 2.03
N SER A 282 -22.17 1.36 1.98
CA SER A 282 -20.78 1.45 1.54
C SER A 282 -19.85 0.77 2.52
N SER A 283 -19.94 1.09 3.81
CA SER A 283 -19.19 0.43 4.87
C SER A 283 -19.48 -1.07 4.91
N LEU A 284 -20.73 -1.49 4.75
CA LEU A 284 -21.10 -2.91 4.71
C LEU A 284 -20.57 -3.62 3.45
N ALA A 285 -20.61 -2.98 2.28
CA ALA A 285 -20.03 -3.52 1.06
C ALA A 285 -18.50 -3.60 1.14
N GLN A 286 -17.87 -2.57 1.72
CA GLN A 286 -16.45 -2.57 2.06
C GLN A 286 -16.16 -3.72 3.00
N LEU A 287 -16.77 -3.82 4.18
CA LEU A 287 -16.60 -4.94 5.13
C LEU A 287 -16.75 -6.32 4.47
N LYS A 288 -17.74 -6.50 3.58
CA LYS A 288 -17.91 -7.73 2.80
C LYS A 288 -16.73 -8.00 1.85
N SER A 289 -16.20 -6.95 1.22
CA SER A 289 -15.00 -6.99 0.37
C SER A 289 -13.68 -7.02 1.17
N THR A 290 -13.65 -6.49 2.39
CA THR A 290 -12.52 -6.47 3.32
C THR A 290 -12.33 -7.83 3.97
N SER A 291 -13.29 -8.75 3.83
CA SER A 291 -12.97 -10.15 4.09
C SER A 291 -11.80 -10.54 3.16
N ASN A 292 -10.61 -10.71 3.73
CA ASN A 292 -9.39 -11.17 3.05
C ASN A 292 -9.56 -12.60 2.48
N GLU A 293 -10.80 -13.12 2.49
CA GLU A 293 -11.18 -14.40 1.94
C GLU A 293 -10.82 -14.49 0.45
N PHE A 294 -11.02 -13.45 -0.35
CA PHE A 294 -10.70 -13.52 -1.79
C PHE A 294 -9.33 -12.98 -2.16
N ASP A 295 -8.52 -12.62 -1.16
CA ASP A 295 -7.16 -12.15 -1.40
C ASP A 295 -6.32 -13.33 -1.89
N GLU A 296 -5.55 -13.07 -2.94
CA GLU A 296 -4.58 -13.98 -3.53
C GLU A 296 -3.23 -13.26 -3.53
N PRO A 297 -2.12 -13.90 -3.10
CA PRO A 297 -2.06 -15.24 -2.51
C PRO A 297 -2.77 -15.35 -1.16
N ARG A 298 -3.42 -16.51 -0.92
CA ARG A 298 -3.76 -16.94 0.46
C ARG A 298 -2.53 -17.60 1.07
N LEU A 299 -1.96 -17.01 2.12
CA LEU A 299 -0.82 -17.59 2.81
C LEU A 299 -1.14 -19.00 3.31
N VAL A 300 -0.22 -19.94 3.09
CA VAL A 300 -0.34 -21.34 3.52
C VAL A 300 0.73 -21.57 4.56
N PHE A 301 0.33 -21.54 5.82
CA PHE A 301 1.23 -21.83 6.93
C PHE A 301 1.44 -23.33 7.08
N ARG A 302 2.71 -23.74 7.23
CA ARG A 302 3.12 -25.10 7.55
C ARG A 302 3.79 -25.10 8.91
N HIS A 303 3.49 -26.09 9.73
CA HIS A 303 4.16 -26.25 11.01
C HIS A 303 5.60 -26.76 10.81
N PHE A 304 6.48 -26.40 11.74
CA PHE A 304 7.88 -26.81 11.72
C PHE A 304 8.14 -28.20 12.32
N ASP A 305 7.20 -28.73 13.09
CA ASP A 305 7.28 -30.02 13.78
C ASP A 305 7.14 -31.22 12.83
N GLU A 306 6.53 -31.03 11.65
CA GLU A 306 6.36 -32.09 10.65
C GLU A 306 7.70 -32.49 9.99
N PRO A 307 8.18 -33.75 10.16
CA PRO A 307 9.38 -34.22 9.51
C PRO A 307 9.21 -34.21 7.99
N ARG A 308 10.12 -33.55 7.28
CA ARG A 308 10.05 -33.45 5.82
C ARG A 308 11.09 -34.34 5.15
N THR A 309 10.69 -34.95 4.03
CA THR A 309 11.64 -35.67 3.18
C THR A 309 12.47 -34.67 2.39
N VAL A 310 13.79 -34.76 2.49
CA VAL A 310 14.71 -34.00 1.65
C VAL A 310 14.64 -34.59 0.23
N MET A 311 13.98 -33.89 -0.69
CA MET A 311 13.61 -34.45 -1.98
C MET A 311 14.80 -34.62 -2.95
N ASP A 312 15.85 -33.81 -2.81
CA ASP A 312 17.06 -33.83 -3.66
C ASP A 312 18.26 -34.53 -2.98
N SER A 313 18.00 -35.34 -1.95
CA SER A 313 19.06 -36.08 -1.28
C SER A 313 19.75 -37.07 -2.22
N ARG A 314 21.08 -37.03 -2.24
CA ARG A 314 21.92 -38.04 -2.90
C ARG A 314 22.25 -39.22 -1.99
N ALA A 315 21.73 -39.24 -0.76
CA ALA A 315 21.97 -40.30 0.18
C ALA A 315 21.31 -41.61 -0.29
N ALA A 316 21.92 -42.74 0.06
CA ALA A 316 21.38 -44.05 -0.29
C ALA A 316 20.08 -44.38 0.46
N ALA A 317 19.85 -43.75 1.63
CA ALA A 317 18.61 -43.81 2.40
C ALA A 317 17.85 -42.49 2.25
N ARG A 318 16.52 -42.54 2.43
CA ARG A 318 15.65 -41.35 2.38
C ARG A 318 16.05 -40.41 3.52
N GLU A 319 16.67 -39.29 3.17
CA GLU A 319 17.05 -38.26 4.13
C GLU A 319 15.81 -37.51 4.60
N ILE A 320 15.71 -37.35 5.91
CA ILE A 320 14.62 -36.67 6.59
C ILE A 320 15.25 -35.47 7.30
N ASP A 321 14.69 -34.29 7.05
CA ASP A 321 15.01 -33.12 7.86
C ASP A 321 14.30 -33.32 9.22
N PRO A 322 15.06 -33.41 10.33
CA PRO A 322 14.48 -33.69 11.64
C PRO A 322 13.45 -32.62 12.01
N GLY A 323 12.29 -33.05 12.53
CA GLY A 323 11.37 -32.16 13.23
C GLY A 323 11.85 -31.89 14.65
N ASP A 324 11.17 -30.97 15.35
CA ASP A 324 11.54 -30.55 16.72
C ASP A 324 11.73 -31.70 17.71
N ASP A 325 10.94 -32.77 17.60
CA ASP A 325 11.00 -33.92 18.51
C ASP A 325 12.31 -34.73 18.43
N LEU A 326 13.08 -34.54 17.35
CA LEU A 326 14.31 -35.28 17.09
C LEU A 326 15.57 -34.44 17.34
N ASP A 327 15.44 -33.13 17.56
CA ASP A 327 16.56 -32.25 17.84
C ASP A 327 16.75 -32.07 19.35
N THR A 328 17.80 -32.68 19.89
CA THR A 328 18.15 -32.56 21.32
C THR A 328 18.96 -31.30 21.64
N ASP A 329 19.49 -30.62 20.63
CA ASP A 329 20.41 -29.48 20.76
C ASP A 329 19.83 -28.24 20.06
N ASP A 330 18.64 -27.81 20.49
CA ASP A 330 17.87 -26.73 19.88
C ASP A 330 18.45 -25.31 20.09
N THR A 331 19.51 -25.19 20.89
CA THR A 331 20.22 -23.95 21.22
C THR A 331 21.51 -23.72 20.41
N ILE A 332 21.91 -24.69 19.57
CA ILE A 332 23.11 -24.57 18.75
C ILE A 332 22.86 -25.08 17.33
N LEU A 333 23.62 -24.60 16.36
CA LEU A 333 23.66 -25.20 15.02
C LEU A 333 24.58 -26.44 15.06
N THR A 334 24.00 -27.62 14.81
CA THR A 334 24.76 -28.88 14.75
C THR A 334 25.65 -28.93 13.50
N GLU A 335 26.55 -29.91 13.43
CA GLU A 335 27.35 -30.14 12.22
C GLU A 335 26.49 -30.41 10.98
N GLN A 336 25.36 -31.10 11.16
CA GLN A 336 24.40 -31.36 10.09
C GLN A 336 23.72 -30.07 9.64
N ASP A 337 23.28 -29.23 10.57
CA ASP A 337 22.67 -27.92 10.29
C ASP A 337 23.65 -27.04 9.51
N LEU A 338 24.89 -26.93 9.98
CA LEU A 338 25.93 -26.14 9.34
C LEU A 338 26.24 -26.66 7.93
N THR A 339 26.35 -27.98 7.76
CA THR A 339 26.61 -28.59 6.45
C THR A 339 25.51 -28.25 5.44
N PHE A 340 24.24 -28.26 5.89
CA PHE A 340 23.11 -27.88 5.07
C PHE A 340 23.10 -26.37 4.76
N LEU A 341 23.17 -25.52 5.79
CA LEU A 341 23.08 -24.06 5.65
C LEU A 341 24.23 -23.49 4.82
N LEU A 342 25.45 -24.03 4.93
CA LEU A 342 26.61 -23.64 4.12
C LEU A 342 26.41 -23.87 2.61
N HIS A 343 25.43 -24.70 2.21
CA HIS A 343 25.06 -24.81 0.81
C HIS A 343 24.47 -23.51 0.25
N TYR A 344 23.77 -22.74 1.09
CA TYR A 344 23.02 -21.55 0.71
C TYR A 344 23.59 -20.26 1.28
N MET A 345 23.85 -20.22 2.59
CA MET A 345 24.13 -19.01 3.36
C MET A 345 25.61 -18.66 3.45
N THR A 346 25.90 -17.38 3.66
CA THR A 346 27.25 -16.88 3.88
C THR A 346 27.84 -17.42 5.18
N PRO A 347 29.06 -18.03 5.15
CA PRO A 347 29.60 -18.76 6.31
C PRO A 347 29.74 -17.95 7.60
N SER A 348 30.06 -16.65 7.52
CA SER A 348 30.20 -15.80 8.71
C SER A 348 28.89 -15.62 9.48
N TYR A 349 27.73 -15.74 8.83
CA TYR A 349 26.43 -15.61 9.50
C TYR A 349 26.01 -16.84 10.29
N LEU A 350 26.83 -17.90 10.25
CA LEU A 350 26.61 -19.15 10.96
C LEU A 350 27.58 -19.31 12.15
N THR A 351 28.49 -18.37 12.37
CA THR A 351 29.45 -18.44 13.49
C THR A 351 28.81 -17.93 14.79
N PRO A 352 29.13 -18.52 15.96
CA PRO A 352 28.55 -18.12 17.24
C PRO A 352 28.64 -16.62 17.53
N ASP A 353 29.81 -16.00 17.34
CA ASP A 353 30.05 -14.58 17.62
C ASP A 353 29.11 -13.65 16.83
N MET A 354 28.88 -13.95 15.55
CA MET A 354 28.00 -13.14 14.69
C MET A 354 26.53 -13.37 15.04
N ILE A 355 26.15 -14.61 15.36
CA ILE A 355 24.80 -14.96 15.80
C ILE A 355 24.45 -14.19 17.08
N GLU A 356 25.36 -14.17 18.07
CA GLU A 356 25.18 -13.43 19.32
C GLU A 356 25.04 -11.92 19.06
N GLN A 357 25.88 -11.37 18.17
CA GLN A 357 25.77 -9.96 17.76
C GLN A 357 24.42 -9.65 17.10
N PHE A 358 23.93 -10.54 16.23
CA PHE A 358 22.61 -10.38 15.60
C PHE A 358 21.47 -10.46 16.60
N ALA A 359 21.52 -11.43 17.52
CA ALA A 359 20.52 -11.58 18.57
C ALA A 359 20.43 -10.33 19.45
N SER A 360 21.59 -9.82 19.91
CA SER A 360 21.64 -8.58 20.70
C SER A 360 21.06 -7.39 19.93
N SER A 361 21.46 -7.22 18.66
CA SER A 361 20.93 -6.12 17.84
C SER A 361 19.43 -6.24 17.57
N PHE A 362 18.92 -7.46 17.41
CA PHE A 362 17.52 -7.70 17.12
C PHE A 362 16.63 -7.46 18.34
N VAL A 363 17.11 -7.81 19.54
CA VAL A 363 16.40 -7.49 20.80
C VAL A 363 16.20 -5.99 20.96
N ASP A 364 17.22 -5.19 20.64
CA ASP A 364 17.16 -3.73 20.77
C ASP A 364 16.29 -3.06 19.71
N MET A 365 16.40 -3.50 18.45
CA MET A 365 15.83 -2.80 17.29
C MET A 365 14.56 -3.45 16.73
N SER A 366 14.26 -4.70 17.09
CA SER A 366 13.22 -5.54 16.46
C SER A 366 13.37 -5.68 14.94
N VAL A 367 14.55 -5.37 14.42
CA VAL A 367 14.89 -5.37 12.99
C VAL A 367 16.32 -5.90 12.83
N LEU A 368 16.55 -6.72 11.80
CA LEU A 368 17.87 -7.16 11.36
C LEU A 368 18.00 -6.96 9.86
N GLN A 369 19.14 -6.42 9.41
CA GLN A 369 19.51 -6.33 7.99
C GLN A 369 20.87 -6.97 7.77
N LEU A 370 20.96 -7.85 6.78
CA LEU A 370 22.17 -8.54 6.36
C LEU A 370 22.36 -8.32 4.86
N GLU A 371 23.58 -8.03 4.44
CA GLU A 371 23.98 -7.96 3.04
C GLU A 371 24.69 -9.26 2.65
N GLU A 372 24.78 -9.58 1.36
CA GLU A 372 25.40 -10.82 0.89
C GLU A 372 24.89 -12.09 1.62
N PHE A 373 23.58 -12.19 1.85
CA PHE A 373 22.98 -13.26 2.66
C PHE A 373 23.32 -14.68 2.16
N PHE A 374 23.17 -14.92 0.86
CA PHE A 374 23.61 -16.13 0.21
C PHE A 374 25.10 -16.12 -0.07
N ASN A 375 25.76 -17.27 0.08
CA ASN A 375 27.16 -17.42 -0.28
C ASN A 375 27.39 -17.10 -1.77
N ALA A 376 28.63 -16.70 -2.10
CA ALA A 376 29.00 -16.25 -3.44
C ALA A 376 28.65 -17.27 -4.56
N ARG A 377 28.73 -18.58 -4.27
CA ARG A 377 28.44 -19.62 -5.27
C ARG A 377 26.95 -19.69 -5.59
N PHE A 378 26.11 -19.78 -4.56
CA PHE A 378 24.66 -19.86 -4.73
C PHE A 378 24.09 -18.53 -5.23
N ALA A 379 24.61 -17.41 -4.74
CA ALA A 379 24.26 -16.08 -5.24
C ALA A 379 24.55 -15.93 -6.74
N ALA A 380 25.72 -16.39 -7.23
CA ALA A 380 26.03 -16.34 -8.66
C ALA A 380 25.04 -17.16 -9.51
N GLU A 381 24.72 -18.39 -9.09
CA GLU A 381 23.72 -19.25 -9.74
C GLU A 381 22.35 -18.55 -9.81
N LEU A 382 21.91 -17.95 -8.70
CA LEU A 382 20.65 -17.23 -8.61
C LEU A 382 20.64 -15.98 -9.49
N LYS A 383 21.74 -15.22 -9.55
CA LYS A 383 21.86 -14.01 -10.38
C LYS A 383 21.75 -14.34 -11.86
N ASP A 384 22.43 -15.40 -12.29
CA ASP A 384 22.38 -15.88 -13.67
C ASP A 384 20.95 -16.30 -14.04
N TYR A 385 20.22 -16.94 -13.13
CA TYR A 385 18.82 -17.30 -13.33
C TYR A 385 17.92 -16.05 -13.50
N VAL A 386 18.01 -15.07 -12.61
CA VAL A 386 17.19 -13.84 -12.68
C VAL A 386 17.49 -13.06 -13.96
N HIS A 387 18.78 -12.85 -14.30
CA HIS A 387 19.18 -12.20 -15.55
C HIS A 387 18.65 -12.92 -16.78
N LYS A 388 18.71 -14.26 -16.78
CA LYS A 388 18.19 -15.06 -17.89
C LYS A 388 16.70 -14.81 -18.08
N VAL A 389 15.91 -14.88 -17.02
CA VAL A 389 14.46 -14.62 -17.06
C VAL A 389 14.15 -13.21 -17.60
N GLU A 390 14.81 -12.17 -17.09
CA GLU A 390 14.58 -10.80 -17.56
C GLU A 390 15.01 -10.57 -19.01
N SER A 391 16.00 -11.33 -19.50
CA SER A 391 16.46 -11.27 -20.90
C SER A 391 15.54 -12.04 -21.87
N GLU A 392 14.99 -13.18 -21.43
CA GLU A 392 14.15 -14.05 -22.24
C GLU A 392 12.78 -13.44 -22.50
N GLU A 393 12.23 -12.64 -21.58
CA GLU A 393 10.93 -11.96 -21.79
C GLU A 393 10.95 -10.90 -22.88
N LYS A 394 12.14 -10.43 -23.28
CA LYS A 394 12.29 -9.59 -24.47
C LYS A 394 12.09 -10.38 -25.77
N HIS A 395 12.00 -11.71 -25.69
CA HIS A 395 11.93 -12.66 -26.79
C HIS A 395 10.83 -13.71 -26.55
N ALA A 396 10.61 -14.61 -27.50
CA ALA A 396 9.67 -15.71 -27.32
C ALA A 396 10.25 -16.76 -26.35
N ILE A 397 9.54 -17.04 -25.25
CA ILE A 397 9.95 -18.03 -24.24
C ILE A 397 9.98 -19.44 -24.87
N PRO A 398 11.09 -20.20 -24.72
CA PRO A 398 11.19 -21.57 -25.21
C PRO A 398 10.10 -22.46 -24.63
N GLU A 399 9.42 -23.27 -25.46
CA GLU A 399 8.29 -24.12 -25.02
C GLU A 399 8.64 -25.03 -23.84
N SER A 400 9.86 -25.57 -23.80
CA SER A 400 10.34 -26.46 -22.74
C SER A 400 10.42 -25.82 -21.35
N SER A 401 10.43 -24.49 -21.26
CA SER A 401 10.60 -23.75 -20.01
C SER A 401 9.33 -23.01 -19.59
N ARG A 402 8.27 -23.00 -20.41
CA ARG A 402 7.08 -22.17 -20.19
C ARG A 402 6.38 -22.45 -18.87
N ASP A 403 6.20 -23.72 -18.50
CA ASP A 403 5.38 -24.08 -17.33
C ASP A 403 5.98 -23.58 -16.01
N HIS A 404 7.30 -23.43 -15.96
CA HIS A 404 8.07 -23.05 -14.76
C HIS A 404 8.63 -21.62 -14.82
N HIS A 405 8.51 -20.95 -15.97
CA HIS A 405 9.03 -19.60 -16.15
C HIS A 405 8.24 -18.59 -15.31
N PRO A 406 8.87 -17.58 -14.68
CA PRO A 406 8.17 -16.59 -13.86
C PRO A 406 7.04 -15.79 -14.54
N SER A 407 6.96 -15.82 -15.86
CA SER A 407 5.83 -15.27 -16.62
C SER A 407 4.51 -16.02 -16.43
N THR A 408 4.54 -17.28 -15.94
CA THR A 408 3.33 -18.08 -15.64
C THR A 408 2.92 -18.00 -14.18
N TRP A 409 3.66 -17.26 -13.36
CA TRP A 409 3.30 -17.02 -11.97
C TRP A 409 1.94 -16.35 -11.87
N ARG A 410 1.22 -16.66 -10.79
CA ARG A 410 -0.10 -16.08 -10.53
C ARG A 410 0.07 -14.62 -10.16
N ILE A 411 -0.96 -13.81 -10.44
CA ILE A 411 -0.96 -12.39 -10.10
C ILE A 411 -1.79 -12.19 -8.83
N ALA A 412 -1.17 -11.56 -7.84
CA ALA A 412 -1.82 -11.19 -6.59
C ALA A 412 -2.97 -10.22 -6.85
N ARG A 413 -4.04 -10.37 -6.08
CA ARG A 413 -5.28 -9.60 -6.18
C ARG A 413 -5.99 -9.61 -4.83
N PRO A 414 -6.92 -8.67 -4.55
CA PRO A 414 -7.42 -7.64 -5.44
C PRO A 414 -6.46 -6.45 -5.65
N PRO A 415 -6.49 -5.78 -6.82
CA PRO A 415 -5.58 -4.66 -7.12
C PRO A 415 -5.78 -3.44 -6.21
N HIS A 416 -6.92 -3.26 -5.55
CA HIS A 416 -7.09 -2.20 -4.55
C HIS A 416 -6.41 -2.49 -3.20
N LYS A 417 -5.69 -3.62 -3.09
CA LYS A 417 -4.81 -3.95 -1.95
C LYS A 417 -3.40 -4.26 -2.42
N GLN A 418 -3.28 -5.10 -3.44
CA GLN A 418 -1.98 -5.57 -3.92
C GLN A 418 -2.05 -6.09 -5.35
N ARG A 419 -0.92 -6.00 -6.05
CA ARG A 419 -0.71 -6.58 -7.36
C ARG A 419 0.78 -6.90 -7.54
N TYR A 420 1.12 -8.17 -7.68
CA TYR A 420 2.47 -8.64 -8.00
C TYR A 420 2.40 -10.08 -8.52
N ALA A 421 3.37 -10.50 -9.33
CA ALA A 421 3.48 -11.91 -9.68
C ALA A 421 4.05 -12.69 -8.49
N TYR A 422 3.53 -13.89 -8.21
CA TYR A 422 3.98 -14.68 -7.08
C TYR A 422 4.05 -16.19 -7.36
N LEU A 423 4.97 -16.84 -6.65
CA LEU A 423 5.11 -18.29 -6.56
C LEU A 423 4.99 -18.72 -5.10
N GLN A 424 4.02 -19.58 -4.82
CA GLN A 424 3.82 -20.17 -3.49
C GLN A 424 4.48 -21.53 -3.39
N THR A 425 5.03 -21.84 -2.22
CA THR A 425 5.63 -23.15 -1.95
C THR A 425 4.60 -24.27 -2.12
N ALA A 426 4.85 -25.17 -3.07
CA ALA A 426 4.07 -26.37 -3.31
C ALA A 426 5.00 -27.58 -3.44
N GLU A 427 4.54 -28.78 -3.08
CA GLU A 427 5.35 -30.01 -3.20
C GLU A 427 5.91 -30.21 -4.62
N ALA A 428 5.18 -29.76 -5.64
CA ALA A 428 5.60 -29.84 -7.03
C ALA A 428 6.89 -29.04 -7.32
N LEU A 429 7.20 -27.99 -6.53
CA LEU A 429 8.37 -27.14 -6.77
C LEU A 429 9.70 -27.85 -6.52
N HIS A 430 9.71 -28.89 -5.69
CA HIS A 430 10.92 -29.70 -5.51
C HIS A 430 11.42 -30.34 -6.82
N ARG A 431 10.57 -30.44 -7.85
CA ARG A 431 10.94 -31.01 -9.16
C ARG A 431 11.46 -29.98 -10.15
N ASP A 432 11.30 -28.69 -9.86
CA ASP A 432 11.66 -27.60 -10.77
C ASP A 432 13.18 -27.37 -10.79
N HIS A 433 13.88 -27.77 -9.73
CA HIS A 433 15.34 -27.58 -9.49
C HIS A 433 15.86 -26.13 -9.68
N CYS A 434 15.01 -25.16 -10.03
CA CYS A 434 15.43 -23.79 -10.21
C CYS A 434 15.80 -23.15 -8.85
N PRO A 435 16.73 -22.18 -8.82
CA PRO A 435 17.22 -21.61 -7.57
C PRO A 435 16.13 -21.03 -6.67
N ILE A 436 15.11 -20.34 -7.21
CA ILE A 436 13.99 -19.78 -6.44
C ILE A 436 13.18 -20.90 -5.77
N SER A 437 12.86 -21.96 -6.52
CA SER A 437 12.14 -23.12 -5.99
C SER A 437 12.93 -23.84 -4.91
N ARG A 438 14.26 -23.92 -5.04
CA ARG A 438 15.15 -24.47 -4.00
C ARG A 438 15.13 -23.62 -2.74
N ILE A 439 15.19 -22.28 -2.84
CA ILE A 439 15.10 -21.43 -1.64
C ILE A 439 13.75 -21.62 -0.94
N LEU A 440 12.65 -21.57 -1.69
CA LEU A 440 11.30 -21.72 -1.14
C LEU A 440 11.06 -23.08 -0.50
N ALA A 441 11.37 -24.16 -1.23
CA ALA A 441 10.99 -25.50 -0.83
C ALA A 441 12.04 -26.20 0.05
N ASP A 442 13.32 -25.86 -0.10
CA ASP A 442 14.44 -26.52 0.59
C ASP A 442 14.98 -25.67 1.75
N LEU A 443 15.49 -24.46 1.50
CA LEU A 443 16.11 -23.64 2.55
C LEU A 443 15.09 -23.13 3.58
N ILE A 444 14.09 -22.36 3.14
CA ILE A 444 13.20 -21.63 4.06
C ILE A 444 12.42 -22.60 4.96
N HIS A 445 12.00 -23.76 4.43
CA HIS A 445 11.25 -24.76 5.20
C HIS A 445 12.15 -25.75 5.95
N SER A 446 13.45 -25.48 6.05
CA SER A 446 14.36 -26.36 6.80
C SER A 446 14.33 -26.14 8.29
N HIS A 447 14.54 -27.22 9.04
CA HIS A 447 14.73 -27.15 10.47
C HIS A 447 15.99 -26.35 10.81
N ALA A 448 17.08 -26.57 10.06
CA ALA A 448 18.31 -25.80 10.20
C ALA A 448 18.09 -24.27 10.04
N PHE A 449 17.28 -23.84 9.07
CA PHE A 449 16.97 -22.41 8.89
C PHE A 449 16.08 -21.87 10.01
N LYS A 450 15.12 -22.67 10.50
CA LYS A 450 14.32 -22.34 11.70
C LYS A 450 15.21 -22.12 12.92
N LYS A 451 16.16 -23.03 13.19
CA LYS A 451 17.14 -22.89 14.27
C LYS A 451 17.94 -21.62 14.11
N TRP A 452 18.45 -21.36 12.91
CA TRP A 452 19.18 -20.12 12.64
C TRP A 452 18.33 -18.89 12.93
N LEU A 453 17.07 -18.83 12.46
CA LEU A 453 16.14 -17.74 12.76
C LEU A 453 15.98 -17.53 14.27
N ALA A 454 15.69 -18.59 15.03
CA ALA A 454 15.51 -18.51 16.48
C ALA A 454 16.76 -17.95 17.16
N LEU A 455 17.94 -18.45 16.77
CA LEU A 455 19.21 -18.00 17.33
C LEU A 455 19.50 -16.53 17.03
N VAL A 456 19.31 -16.06 15.79
CA VAL A 456 19.59 -14.65 15.44
C VAL A 456 18.55 -13.67 15.95
N THR A 457 17.38 -14.14 16.40
CA THR A 457 16.37 -13.30 17.06
C THR A 457 16.40 -13.40 18.58
N GLY A 458 17.19 -14.32 19.16
CA GLY A 458 17.13 -14.64 20.59
C GLY A 458 15.82 -15.35 21.03
N LEU A 459 15.05 -15.88 20.07
CA LEU A 459 13.81 -16.60 20.35
C LEU A 459 14.13 -18.09 20.59
N LYS A 460 13.27 -18.76 21.34
CA LYS A 460 13.37 -20.22 21.51
C LYS A 460 12.94 -20.91 20.22
N THR A 461 13.70 -21.90 19.74
CA THR A 461 13.33 -22.67 18.53
C THR A 461 11.91 -23.22 18.61
N LYS A 462 11.46 -23.68 19.78
CA LYS A 462 10.10 -24.21 20.01
C LYS A 462 9.00 -23.15 19.96
N SER A 463 9.30 -21.86 20.12
CA SER A 463 8.28 -20.81 19.98
C SER A 463 7.98 -20.48 18.53
N LEU A 464 8.82 -20.87 17.57
CA LEU A 464 8.51 -20.74 16.15
C LEU A 464 7.58 -21.89 15.74
N ILE A 465 6.30 -21.61 15.57
CA ILE A 465 5.24 -22.64 15.41
C ILE A 465 5.10 -23.04 13.94
N ARG A 466 4.81 -22.05 13.10
CA ARG A 466 4.45 -22.26 11.69
C ARG A 466 4.94 -21.12 10.84
N GLN A 467 5.19 -21.42 9.56
CA GLN A 467 5.67 -20.43 8.62
C GLN A 467 4.99 -20.53 7.26
N SER A 468 4.98 -19.42 6.53
CA SER A 468 4.57 -19.33 5.14
C SER A 468 5.61 -18.54 4.37
N ALA A 469 5.93 -18.96 3.14
CA ALA A 469 6.84 -18.23 2.28
C ALA A 469 6.40 -18.22 0.82
N ILE A 470 6.62 -17.07 0.17
CA ILE A 470 6.31 -16.82 -1.23
C ILE A 470 7.48 -16.12 -1.91
N ALA A 471 7.74 -16.44 -3.18
CA ALA A 471 8.56 -15.59 -4.03
C ALA A 471 7.65 -14.57 -4.72
N ARG A 472 8.09 -13.31 -4.79
CA ARG A 472 7.36 -12.22 -5.42
C ARG A 472 8.22 -11.57 -6.48
N ARG A 473 7.57 -11.17 -7.56
CA ARG A 473 8.13 -10.35 -8.61
C ARG A 473 7.20 -9.16 -8.83
N PHE A 474 7.71 -7.98 -8.55
CA PHE A 474 7.04 -6.71 -8.77
C PHE A 474 7.52 -6.13 -10.10
N ARG A 475 6.70 -6.32 -11.13
CA ARG A 475 6.97 -5.86 -12.49
C ARG A 475 6.86 -4.34 -12.56
N ARG A 476 7.86 -3.71 -13.17
CA ARG A 476 7.86 -2.27 -13.41
C ARG A 476 6.61 -1.84 -14.19
N GLY A 477 6.08 -0.67 -13.84
CA GLY A 477 4.89 -0.09 -14.48
C GLY A 477 3.56 -0.73 -14.04
N LYS A 478 3.57 -1.68 -13.09
CA LYS A 478 2.39 -2.52 -12.79
C LYS A 478 2.16 -2.79 -11.32
N ASP A 479 3.20 -3.21 -10.62
CA ASP A 479 3.04 -3.96 -9.37
C ASP A 479 3.40 -3.14 -8.12
N TYR A 480 2.72 -3.45 -7.02
CA TYR A 480 2.75 -2.78 -5.72
C TYR A 480 2.07 -3.65 -4.65
N ALA A 481 2.23 -3.29 -3.39
CA ALA A 481 1.38 -3.76 -2.29
C ALA A 481 1.09 -2.57 -1.37
N LEU A 482 -0.17 -2.23 -1.15
CA LEU A 482 -0.58 -1.08 -0.33
C LEU A 482 -0.40 -1.35 1.17
N ALA A 483 -0.49 -0.29 1.97
CA ALA A 483 -0.40 -0.35 3.42
C ALA A 483 -1.51 -1.22 3.98
N ASN A 484 -1.11 -2.29 4.66
CA ASN A 484 -2.03 -3.20 5.33
C ASN A 484 -1.61 -3.31 6.80
N PRO A 485 -2.45 -3.03 7.80
CA PRO A 485 -2.10 -3.19 9.21
C PRO A 485 -2.00 -4.67 9.60
N TYR A 486 -1.10 -4.97 10.53
CA TYR A 486 -1.10 -6.28 11.17
C TYR A 486 -2.18 -6.31 12.27
N GLN A 487 -3.02 -7.35 12.23
CA GLN A 487 -4.19 -7.49 13.13
C GLN A 487 -4.07 -8.69 14.07
N GLY A 488 -2.94 -9.40 14.07
CA GLY A 488 -2.72 -10.52 14.99
C GLY A 488 -2.57 -10.05 16.43
N GLU A 489 -2.96 -10.89 17.38
CA GLU A 489 -2.85 -10.61 18.82
C GLU A 489 -1.39 -10.69 19.29
N THR A 490 -0.62 -11.66 18.76
CA THR A 490 0.81 -11.81 19.02
C THR A 490 1.65 -11.23 17.87
N PRO A 491 2.83 -10.65 18.16
CA PRO A 491 3.74 -10.19 17.12
C PRO A 491 4.13 -11.31 16.16
N ARG A 492 4.42 -10.93 14.92
CA ARG A 492 4.81 -11.85 13.84
C ARG A 492 6.21 -11.53 13.39
N LEU A 493 7.03 -12.57 13.24
CA LEU A 493 8.34 -12.43 12.62
C LEU A 493 8.17 -12.47 11.10
N GLU A 494 8.59 -11.41 10.42
CA GLU A 494 8.58 -11.33 8.95
C GLU A 494 9.99 -11.19 8.42
N PHE A 495 10.34 -11.88 7.35
CA PHE A 495 11.62 -11.69 6.67
C PHE A 495 11.45 -11.55 5.16
N THR A 496 12.36 -10.80 4.54
CA THR A 496 12.39 -10.53 3.11
C THR A 496 13.82 -10.75 2.61
N ILE A 497 13.99 -11.64 1.64
CA ILE A 497 15.25 -11.83 0.91
C ILE A 497 15.13 -11.14 -0.44
N SER A 498 15.73 -9.96 -0.58
CA SER A 498 15.81 -9.23 -1.85
C SER A 498 16.86 -9.86 -2.76
N ILE A 499 16.44 -10.18 -3.98
CA ILE A 499 17.28 -10.78 -5.04
C ILE A 499 17.17 -9.94 -6.31
N THR A 500 17.02 -8.63 -6.14
CA THR A 500 16.85 -7.67 -7.23
C THR A 500 18.22 -7.37 -7.84
N SER A 501 18.44 -7.81 -9.08
CA SER A 501 19.75 -7.68 -9.74
C SER A 501 19.98 -6.35 -10.46
N SER A 502 18.91 -5.62 -10.73
CA SER A 502 18.96 -4.30 -11.38
C SER A 502 19.48 -3.23 -10.41
N GLU A 503 20.14 -2.21 -10.94
CA GLU A 503 20.78 -1.15 -10.17
C GLU A 503 19.94 0.15 -10.16
N GLY A 504 20.31 1.08 -9.28
CA GLY A 504 19.76 2.44 -9.21
C GLY A 504 18.57 2.64 -8.26
N TRP A 505 18.25 1.65 -7.42
CA TRP A 505 17.12 1.70 -6.49
C TRP A 505 17.35 2.60 -5.27
N GLU A 506 18.56 2.59 -4.73
CA GLU A 506 18.94 3.46 -3.62
C GLU A 506 19.31 4.84 -4.17
N ARG A 507 18.80 5.90 -3.54
CA ARG A 507 19.40 7.22 -3.68
C ARG A 507 20.74 7.16 -2.96
N ASP A 508 21.81 7.66 -3.59
CA ASP A 508 23.10 7.88 -2.92
C ASP A 508 22.89 8.86 -1.75
N GLY A 509 22.41 8.37 -0.61
CA GLY A 509 22.06 9.16 0.59
C GLY A 509 23.29 9.60 1.39
N GLY A 510 24.42 9.83 0.72
CA GLY A 510 25.73 10.04 1.35
C GLY A 510 26.44 11.35 0.99
N ALA A 511 25.77 12.30 0.34
CA ALA A 511 26.38 13.61 0.05
C ALA A 511 25.35 14.75 0.20
N ASP A 512 25.42 15.45 1.34
CA ASP A 512 25.19 16.91 1.50
C ASP A 512 24.11 17.62 0.64
N ASP A 513 22.92 17.04 0.44
CA ASP A 513 21.79 17.73 -0.22
C ASP A 513 20.86 18.43 0.81
N GLU A 514 21.43 19.17 1.77
CA GLU A 514 20.68 19.99 2.74
C GLU A 514 20.20 21.36 2.18
N ASP A 515 20.39 21.70 0.89
CA ASP A 515 20.11 23.08 0.41
C ASP A 515 19.50 23.24 -1.02
N ASP A 516 18.84 22.22 -1.58
CA ASP A 516 18.29 22.31 -2.95
C ASP A 516 16.76 22.15 -3.09
N SER A 517 15.99 22.58 -2.08
CA SER A 517 14.55 22.82 -2.19
C SER A 517 14.21 24.13 -2.93
N LYS A 518 14.97 24.50 -3.98
CA LYS A 518 14.58 25.60 -4.87
C LYS A 518 13.52 25.10 -5.85
N PRO A 519 12.38 25.80 -6.03
CA PRO A 519 11.36 25.43 -7.01
C PRO A 519 11.96 25.49 -8.43
N THR A 520 12.33 24.34 -8.98
CA THR A 520 12.73 24.21 -10.37
C THR A 520 11.50 24.21 -11.25
N THR A 521 11.21 25.38 -11.84
CA THR A 521 10.23 25.48 -12.93
C THR A 521 10.66 24.56 -14.08
N ALA A 522 9.80 23.61 -14.47
CA ALA A 522 9.95 22.92 -15.75
C ALA A 522 9.90 23.96 -16.87
N LYS A 523 11.06 24.32 -17.43
CA LYS A 523 11.21 25.33 -18.49
C LYS A 523 11.26 24.61 -19.84
N VAL A 524 10.15 24.58 -20.57
CA VAL A 524 10.16 24.21 -21.99
C VAL A 524 10.45 25.49 -22.79
N GLN A 525 11.62 25.62 -23.42
CA GLN A 525 11.93 26.75 -24.31
C GLN A 525 11.67 26.38 -25.77
N LYS A 526 10.69 27.04 -26.41
CA LYS A 526 10.45 26.92 -27.85
C LYS A 526 11.18 28.05 -28.59
N GLN A 527 12.11 27.73 -29.49
CA GLN A 527 12.60 28.68 -30.49
C GLN A 527 11.56 28.80 -31.61
N ALA A 528 10.83 29.91 -31.65
CA ALA A 528 10.05 30.30 -32.82
C ALA A 528 10.19 31.81 -33.07
N ASN A 529 10.58 32.13 -34.30
CA ASN A 529 10.73 33.48 -34.82
C ASN A 529 9.33 34.04 -35.15
N GLY A 530 8.85 35.02 -34.36
CA GLY A 530 7.68 35.84 -34.72
C GLY A 530 6.51 35.76 -33.74
N ASN A 531 6.26 36.89 -33.07
CA ASN A 531 5.18 37.21 -32.12
C ASN A 531 5.17 36.47 -30.78
N ALA A 532 5.12 37.26 -29.71
CA ALA A 532 5.24 36.86 -28.31
C ALA A 532 4.16 35.84 -27.91
N ALA A 533 4.50 34.55 -27.95
CA ALA A 533 3.80 33.51 -27.22
C ALA A 533 4.45 33.39 -25.84
N THR A 534 3.74 33.81 -24.80
CA THR A 534 4.09 33.58 -23.40
C THR A 534 4.20 32.07 -23.15
N THR A 535 5.39 31.61 -22.79
CA THR A 535 5.66 30.21 -22.44
C THR A 535 4.84 29.81 -21.20
N GLU A 536 3.91 28.85 -21.33
CA GLU A 536 3.21 28.24 -20.20
C GLU A 536 4.24 27.54 -19.28
N LYS A 537 4.24 27.88 -17.99
CA LYS A 537 5.08 27.23 -16.97
C LYS A 537 4.20 26.85 -15.78
N ILE A 538 3.96 25.56 -15.59
CA ILE A 538 3.31 25.06 -14.39
C ILE A 538 4.36 25.03 -13.27
N GLN A 539 4.04 25.68 -12.15
CA GLN A 539 4.93 25.73 -10.99
C GLN A 539 4.69 24.51 -10.12
N VAL A 540 5.61 23.56 -10.18
CA VAL A 540 5.55 22.29 -9.47
C VAL A 540 6.83 22.14 -8.65
N SER A 541 6.74 21.71 -7.38
CA SER A 541 7.93 21.28 -6.64
C SER A 541 8.41 19.92 -7.19
N SER A 542 9.65 19.86 -7.68
CA SER A 542 10.23 18.62 -8.20
C SER A 542 11.38 18.16 -7.33
N VAL A 543 11.46 16.85 -7.13
CA VAL A 543 12.56 16.17 -6.45
C VAL A 543 13.67 15.89 -7.47
N SER A 544 14.94 16.04 -7.09
CA SER A 544 16.09 15.70 -7.95
C SER A 544 16.15 14.19 -8.19
N GLY A 545 16.09 13.77 -9.45
CA GLY A 545 16.20 12.37 -9.88
C GLY A 545 14.88 11.64 -10.17
N ILE A 546 14.99 10.48 -10.84
CA ILE A 546 13.85 9.57 -11.06
C ILE A 546 13.74 8.68 -9.83
N GLU A 547 12.59 8.67 -9.16
CA GLU A 547 12.31 7.73 -8.08
C GLU A 547 11.65 6.48 -8.67
N PHE A 548 12.32 5.32 -8.53
CA PHE A 548 11.83 4.06 -9.10
C PHE A 548 10.81 3.35 -8.22
N GLY A 549 10.77 3.67 -6.92
CA GLY A 549 9.94 3.00 -5.93
C GLY A 549 10.38 1.57 -5.65
N GLY A 550 9.43 0.70 -5.30
CA GLY A 550 9.72 -0.70 -4.95
C GLY A 550 10.27 -0.92 -3.54
N GLU A 551 10.49 0.11 -2.73
CA GLU A 551 10.95 -0.05 -1.35
C GLU A 551 9.87 -0.78 -0.52
N GLU A 552 10.29 -1.70 0.34
CA GLU A 552 9.42 -2.27 1.38
C GLU A 552 9.49 -1.36 2.60
N VAL A 553 8.34 -0.87 3.05
CA VAL A 553 8.24 0.14 4.11
C VAL A 553 7.34 -0.40 5.23
N TYR A 554 7.80 -0.20 6.46
CA TYR A 554 7.05 -0.42 7.69
C TYR A 554 6.90 0.91 8.39
N MET A 555 5.69 1.17 8.89
CA MET A 555 5.35 2.43 9.50
C MET A 555 4.40 2.22 10.67
N ALA A 556 4.45 3.13 11.64
CA ALA A 556 3.52 3.14 12.74
C ALA A 556 2.09 3.31 12.21
N GLY A 557 1.15 2.55 12.76
CA GLY A 557 -0.26 2.81 12.53
C GLY A 557 -0.72 4.01 13.37
N ASP A 558 -1.80 4.68 12.96
CA ASP A 558 -2.48 5.60 13.86
C ASP A 558 -2.99 4.81 15.06
N GLU A 559 -2.54 5.15 16.27
CA GLU A 559 -3.17 4.68 17.49
C GLU A 559 -4.63 5.15 17.44
N GLU A 560 -5.58 4.23 17.28
CA GLU A 560 -6.97 4.54 17.59
C GLU A 560 -6.97 5.00 19.05
N GLU A 561 -7.19 6.30 19.28
CA GLU A 561 -7.34 6.85 20.62
C GLU A 561 -8.49 6.07 21.27
N ASP A 562 -8.13 5.06 22.08
CA ASP A 562 -9.05 4.20 22.80
C ASP A 562 -9.88 5.10 23.72
N GLY A 563 -11.00 5.56 23.15
CA GLY A 563 -11.94 6.44 23.80
C GLY A 563 -12.57 5.71 24.96
N LEU A 564 -11.93 5.81 26.13
CA LEU A 564 -12.59 5.59 27.41
C LEU A 564 -13.93 6.32 27.37
N PRO A 565 -15.05 5.64 27.62
CA PRO A 565 -16.35 6.27 27.56
C PRO A 565 -16.42 7.29 28.69
N ASN A 566 -16.26 8.57 28.37
CA ASN A 566 -16.61 9.64 29.30
C ASN A 566 -18.13 9.55 29.52
N GLU A 567 -18.51 8.99 30.67
CA GLU A 567 -19.84 9.07 31.24
C GLU A 567 -20.15 10.53 31.62
N ASP A 568 -20.47 11.38 30.64
CA ASP A 568 -21.42 12.47 30.88
C ASP A 568 -21.95 13.09 29.56
N ASP A 569 -23.28 13.18 29.52
CA ASP A 569 -24.11 14.10 28.75
C ASP A 569 -24.16 14.11 27.20
N SER A 570 -25.37 13.72 26.76
CA SER A 570 -26.12 14.15 25.59
C SER A 570 -25.77 13.53 24.23
N LYS A 571 -26.82 12.93 23.63
CA LYS A 571 -26.89 12.36 22.29
C LYS A 571 -26.46 13.37 21.22
N SER A 572 -25.16 13.49 20.98
CA SER A 572 -24.62 14.03 19.74
C SER A 572 -24.22 12.85 18.85
N LEU A 573 -24.72 12.88 17.62
CA LEU A 573 -24.45 11.87 16.60
C LEU A 573 -22.93 11.74 16.37
N PRO A 574 -22.43 10.57 15.97
CA PRO A 574 -21.03 10.43 15.61
C PRO A 574 -20.69 11.46 14.53
N ASN A 575 -19.71 12.32 14.82
CA ASN A 575 -19.25 13.39 13.94
C ASN A 575 -18.64 12.78 12.65
N VAL A 576 -19.50 12.48 11.68
CA VAL A 576 -19.12 12.16 10.30
C VAL A 576 -18.65 13.46 9.66
N GLY A 577 -17.35 13.77 9.77
CA GLY A 577 -16.80 14.97 9.13
C GLY A 577 -15.48 15.51 9.69
N LYS A 578 -14.92 14.97 10.78
CA LYS A 578 -13.50 15.25 11.07
C LYS A 578 -12.66 14.55 9.99
N LYS A 579 -12.01 15.33 9.13
CA LYS A 579 -10.85 14.86 8.37
C LYS A 579 -9.87 14.28 9.40
N PRO A 580 -9.31 13.08 9.21
CA PRO A 580 -8.17 12.66 10.02
C PRO A 580 -7.09 13.73 9.86
N ALA A 581 -6.47 14.13 10.97
CA ALA A 581 -5.54 15.26 10.99
C ALA A 581 -4.28 15.01 10.13
N HIS A 582 -4.05 13.76 9.75
CA HIS A 582 -3.11 13.29 8.74
C HIS A 582 -3.72 12.05 8.10
N ASP A 583 -3.50 11.80 6.80
CA ASP A 583 -3.84 10.49 6.22
C ASP A 583 -2.64 9.60 6.53
N PRO A 584 -2.78 8.56 7.38
CA PRO A 584 -1.66 7.79 7.91
C PRO A 584 -0.81 7.15 6.80
N ALA A 585 -1.30 7.06 5.58
CA ALA A 585 -0.51 6.57 4.45
C ALA A 585 0.44 7.61 3.83
N ILE A 586 0.40 8.89 4.25
CA ILE A 586 1.30 9.94 3.77
C ILE A 586 2.62 9.85 4.52
N TYR A 587 3.65 9.34 3.85
CA TYR A 587 5.02 9.30 4.40
C TYR A 587 5.98 10.27 3.69
N LYS A 588 5.53 10.96 2.64
CA LYS A 588 6.29 12.05 1.98
C LYS A 588 5.36 13.23 1.71
N ALA A 589 5.30 14.14 2.67
CA ALA A 589 4.87 15.53 2.49
C ALA A 589 6.10 16.42 2.70
N THR A 590 6.26 17.49 1.91
CA THR A 590 7.47 18.33 1.95
C THR A 590 7.72 19.05 3.28
N ASP A 591 6.78 18.99 4.22
CA ASP A 591 6.71 19.89 5.38
C ASP A 591 6.63 19.16 6.74
N ASP A 592 6.69 17.82 6.80
CA ASP A 592 6.60 17.08 8.07
C ASP A 592 7.88 16.27 8.35
N GLU A 593 8.53 16.55 9.48
CA GLU A 593 9.80 15.94 9.92
C GLU A 593 9.64 14.55 10.59
N ASP A 594 8.41 14.05 10.75
CA ASP A 594 8.13 12.76 11.41
C ASP A 594 7.10 11.97 10.57
N ASP A 595 7.60 11.22 9.60
CA ASP A 595 6.81 10.49 8.59
C ASP A 595 6.27 9.13 9.08
N GLY A 596 6.50 8.80 10.36
CA GLY A 596 6.05 7.56 10.99
C GLY A 596 6.73 6.29 10.45
N ILE A 597 7.77 6.42 9.62
CA ILE A 597 8.48 5.27 9.05
C ILE A 597 9.34 4.62 10.15
N LEU A 598 9.06 3.35 10.44
CA LEU A 598 9.84 2.55 11.39
C LEU A 598 11.04 1.90 10.71
N PHE A 599 10.85 1.45 9.46
CA PHE A 599 11.87 0.75 8.70
C PHE A 599 11.57 0.81 7.20
N ALA A 600 12.59 1.08 6.38
CA ALA A 600 12.48 1.02 4.93
C ALA A 600 13.65 0.23 4.33
N SER A 601 13.35 -0.60 3.34
CA SER A 601 14.33 -1.46 2.65
C SER A 601 14.14 -1.37 1.14
N SER A 602 15.07 -0.68 0.49
CA SER A 602 15.14 -0.58 -0.97
C SER A 602 15.40 -1.95 -1.61
N PRO A 603 14.93 -2.18 -2.85
CA PRO A 603 15.31 -3.36 -3.61
C PRO A 603 16.84 -3.44 -3.75
N GLY A 604 17.39 -4.62 -3.51
CA GLY A 604 18.83 -4.84 -3.55
C GLY A 604 19.19 -6.27 -3.92
N TRP A 605 20.45 -6.48 -4.25
CA TRP A 605 20.95 -7.80 -4.58
C TRP A 605 21.42 -8.53 -3.33
N ASN A 606 20.85 -9.70 -3.07
CA ASN A 606 21.30 -10.62 -2.01
C ASN A 606 21.22 -10.00 -0.59
N LYS A 607 20.14 -9.27 -0.32
CA LYS A 607 19.90 -8.59 0.96
C LYS A 607 18.83 -9.33 1.74
N PHE A 608 19.07 -9.61 3.02
CA PHE A 608 18.09 -10.19 3.94
C PHE A 608 17.68 -9.11 4.95
N SER A 609 16.38 -8.90 5.12
CA SER A 609 15.83 -8.06 6.17
C SER A 609 14.79 -8.82 6.96
N MET A 610 14.79 -8.66 8.27
CA MET A 610 13.85 -9.29 9.18
C MET A 610 13.29 -8.25 10.14
N VAL A 611 11.99 -8.33 10.42
CA VAL A 611 11.24 -7.37 11.23
C VAL A 611 10.32 -8.14 12.15
N LEU A 612 10.30 -7.79 13.43
CA LEU A 612 9.27 -8.21 14.35
C LEU A 612 8.11 -7.21 14.30
N ARG A 613 6.97 -7.67 13.78
CA ARG A 613 5.84 -6.81 13.48
C ARG A 613 4.70 -7.05 14.47
N ASP A 614 4.37 -6.02 15.22
CA ASP A 614 3.28 -6.00 16.20
C ASP A 614 1.96 -5.48 15.59
N LYS A 615 0.91 -5.54 16.40
CA LYS A 615 -0.44 -5.13 16.01
C LYS A 615 -0.48 -3.64 15.71
N GLY A 616 -1.12 -3.26 14.61
CA GLY A 616 -1.26 -1.86 14.18
C GLY A 616 -0.15 -1.42 13.22
N THR A 617 1.08 -1.96 13.33
CA THR A 617 2.17 -1.64 12.40
C THR A 617 1.76 -1.93 10.95
N LEU A 618 1.87 -0.93 10.10
CA LEU A 618 1.56 -0.98 8.67
C LEU A 618 2.77 -1.47 7.88
N ARG A 619 2.53 -2.16 6.76
CA ARG A 619 3.55 -2.61 5.81
C ARG A 619 3.06 -2.42 4.39
N PHE A 620 3.91 -1.91 3.50
CA PHE A 620 3.64 -1.82 2.07
C PHE A 620 4.91 -2.04 1.23
N VAL A 621 4.73 -2.30 -0.07
CA VAL A 621 5.80 -2.25 -1.07
C VAL A 621 5.41 -1.21 -2.10
N LYS A 622 6.19 -0.13 -2.18
CA LYS A 622 5.89 0.99 -3.08
C LYS A 622 5.79 0.51 -4.52
N TYR A 623 4.91 1.16 -5.28
CA TYR A 623 4.78 0.90 -6.71
C TYR A 623 6.11 1.03 -7.44
N VAL A 624 6.40 0.05 -8.31
CA VAL A 624 7.60 0.03 -9.13
C VAL A 624 7.35 0.80 -10.42
N SER A 625 7.97 1.97 -10.56
CA SER A 625 7.88 2.82 -11.76
C SER A 625 8.33 2.07 -13.02
N GLN A 626 7.66 2.34 -14.13
CA GLN A 626 8.06 1.89 -15.47
C GLN A 626 9.50 2.29 -15.84
N ALA A 627 10.04 3.34 -15.23
CA ALA A 627 11.41 3.82 -15.46
C ALA A 627 12.50 2.94 -14.81
N ALA A 628 12.13 2.01 -13.91
CA ALA A 628 13.08 1.10 -13.29
C ALA A 628 13.81 0.22 -14.32
N GLN A 629 15.10 -0.04 -14.08
CA GLN A 629 15.94 -0.78 -15.02
C GLN A 629 15.57 -2.27 -15.15
N GLY A 630 14.98 -2.84 -14.10
CA GLY A 630 14.44 -4.21 -14.05
C GLY A 630 13.28 -4.30 -13.08
N ASP A 631 12.81 -5.51 -12.81
CA ASP A 631 11.74 -5.74 -11.85
C ASP A 631 12.32 -5.87 -10.43
N ARG A 632 11.50 -5.64 -9.39
CA ARG A 632 11.88 -6.02 -8.02
C ARG A 632 11.58 -7.50 -7.83
N TRP A 633 12.54 -8.22 -7.26
CA TRP A 633 12.42 -9.63 -6.92
C TRP A 633 12.73 -9.85 -5.44
N ASP A 634 11.88 -10.58 -4.75
CA ASP A 634 12.15 -10.99 -3.38
C ASP A 634 11.49 -12.33 -3.02
N LEU A 635 11.91 -12.88 -1.88
CA LEU A 635 11.20 -13.94 -1.18
C LEU A 635 10.72 -13.38 0.15
N LYS A 636 9.43 -13.47 0.41
CA LYS A 636 8.79 -13.02 1.65
C LYS A 636 8.41 -14.22 2.49
N GLY A 637 8.92 -14.27 3.71
CA GLY A 637 8.55 -15.23 4.75
C GLY A 637 7.80 -14.56 5.89
N GLU A 638 6.85 -15.30 6.45
CA GLU A 638 6.09 -14.93 7.65
C GLU A 638 6.11 -16.12 8.60
N VAL A 639 6.54 -15.90 9.84
CA VAL A 639 6.68 -16.91 10.89
C VAL A 639 5.82 -16.50 12.07
N GLU A 640 4.97 -17.42 12.52
CA GLU A 640 4.19 -17.24 13.73
C GLU A 640 4.95 -17.72 14.95
N VAL A 641 4.94 -16.86 15.97
CA VAL A 641 5.67 -17.04 17.22
C VAL A 641 4.65 -17.23 18.34
N ASP A 642 4.87 -18.26 19.16
CA ASP A 642 4.07 -18.55 20.35
C ASP A 642 4.23 -17.49 21.44
N GLU A 643 3.23 -17.36 22.31
CA GLU A 643 3.26 -16.43 23.45
C GLU A 643 4.44 -16.73 24.39
N ALA A 644 4.76 -18.01 24.62
CA ALA A 644 5.89 -18.44 25.45
C ALA A 644 7.27 -18.07 24.85
N GLY A 645 7.31 -17.63 23.59
CA GLY A 645 8.51 -17.08 22.96
C GLY A 645 8.93 -15.72 23.52
N TRP A 646 7.99 -14.98 24.13
CA TRP A 646 8.21 -13.61 24.60
C TRP A 646 8.69 -13.51 26.05
N ASP A 647 8.48 -14.56 26.86
CA ASP A 647 8.81 -14.58 28.30
C ASP A 647 10.31 -14.36 28.62
N GLY A 648 11.19 -14.38 27.62
CA GLY A 648 12.63 -14.13 27.79
C GLY A 648 13.15 -12.83 27.18
N ILE A 649 12.32 -12.05 26.46
CA ILE A 649 12.75 -10.83 25.74
C ILE A 649 12.33 -9.56 26.49
N VAL A 650 11.26 -9.61 27.27
CA VAL A 650 10.86 -8.48 28.13
C VAL A 650 11.77 -8.50 29.35
N GLY A 651 12.63 -7.48 29.44
CA GLY A 651 13.64 -7.33 30.50
C GLY A 651 13.09 -7.70 31.88
N GLY A 652 13.85 -8.55 32.57
CA GLY A 652 13.53 -8.98 33.90
C GLY A 652 13.43 -7.80 34.86
N ASP A 653 12.22 -7.51 35.30
CA ASP A 653 11.95 -7.43 36.74
C ASP A 653 11.91 -8.88 37.24
N ALA A 654 13.10 -9.50 37.30
CA ALA A 654 13.31 -10.54 38.28
C ALA A 654 13.15 -9.82 39.62
N GLU A 655 12.01 -10.02 40.28
CA GLU A 655 11.93 -9.80 41.71
C GLU A 655 13.15 -10.49 42.31
N GLU A 656 14.07 -9.67 42.82
CA GLU A 656 15.14 -10.10 43.70
C GLU A 656 14.46 -10.97 44.76
N SER A 657 14.64 -12.29 44.64
CA SER A 657 14.35 -13.18 45.73
C SER A 657 15.28 -12.75 46.85
N ASP A 658 14.72 -12.05 47.83
CA ASP A 658 15.38 -11.63 49.06
C ASP A 658 16.28 -12.77 49.56
N GLU A 659 17.58 -12.62 49.33
CA GLU A 659 18.60 -13.28 50.14
C GLU A 659 18.46 -12.67 51.53
N GLN A 660 17.60 -13.29 52.36
CA GLN A 660 17.63 -13.08 53.80
C GLN A 660 18.93 -13.68 54.32
N ASP A 661 19.93 -12.80 54.43
CA ASP A 661 21.02 -12.87 55.39
C ASP A 661 20.43 -13.05 56.80
N ASP A 662 20.28 -14.29 57.25
CA ASP A 662 20.15 -14.60 58.66
C ASP A 662 21.57 -14.65 59.26
N GLU A 663 21.99 -13.49 59.77
CA GLU A 663 23.17 -13.32 60.61
C GLU A 663 23.07 -14.16 61.89
N ASP A 664 24.20 -14.78 62.22
CA ASP A 664 24.52 -15.42 63.49
C ASP A 664 24.17 -14.52 64.70
N ASP A 665 23.39 -15.02 65.65
CA ASP A 665 23.45 -14.58 67.04
C ASP A 665 23.11 -15.74 67.99
N ASP A 666 24.19 -16.35 68.49
CA ASP A 666 24.41 -16.95 69.80
C ASP A 666 23.19 -17.11 70.74
N LEU A 667 22.78 -18.35 71.01
CA LEU A 667 22.39 -18.78 72.36
C LEU A 667 22.75 -20.25 72.61
N ASP A 668 23.74 -20.40 73.48
CA ASP A 668 24.28 -21.60 74.10
C ASP A 668 23.29 -22.39 74.98
N GLU A 669 23.68 -23.66 75.20
CA GLU A 669 23.52 -24.46 76.43
C GLU A 669 22.17 -25.16 76.72
N ASP A 670 22.16 -26.48 76.47
CA ASP A 670 22.16 -27.55 77.49
C ASP A 670 21.10 -28.69 77.42
N GLU A 671 21.66 -29.91 77.52
CA GLU A 671 21.16 -31.16 78.15
C GLU A 671 20.10 -32.01 77.40
N GLU A 672 20.48 -33.20 76.87
CA GLU A 672 20.39 -34.55 77.51
C GLU A 672 18.91 -35.03 77.60
N GLU A 673 18.46 -36.25 77.32
CA GLU A 673 18.99 -37.60 77.09
C GLU A 673 17.77 -38.50 76.69
N ASP A 674 18.04 -39.76 76.32
CA ASP A 674 17.16 -40.96 76.31
C ASP A 674 16.17 -41.18 75.13
N GLU A 675 16.40 -42.14 74.21
CA GLU A 675 16.45 -43.62 74.30
C GLU A 675 15.08 -44.34 74.16
N GLU A 676 15.04 -45.23 73.14
CA GLU A 676 14.29 -46.51 73.03
C GLU A 676 12.75 -46.46 73.04
N ASP A 677 12.04 -47.01 72.04
CA ASP A 677 11.85 -48.46 71.90
C ASP A 677 11.30 -48.87 70.52
N ALA A 678 11.66 -50.10 70.16
CA ALA A 678 11.30 -50.85 68.97
C ALA A 678 9.94 -51.57 69.06
N ASP A 679 9.39 -51.92 67.89
CA ASP A 679 8.71 -53.19 67.53
C ASP A 679 7.63 -52.91 66.48
N GLY A 680 7.80 -53.37 65.23
CA GLY A 680 7.18 -54.62 64.73
C GLY A 680 5.98 -54.23 63.84
N ASP A 681 5.80 -54.67 62.60
CA ASP A 681 6.02 -55.99 62.06
C ASP A 681 6.07 -55.95 60.52
N GLN A 682 6.70 -56.97 59.96
CA GLN A 682 7.00 -57.16 58.54
C GLN A 682 5.83 -57.77 57.72
N ALA A 683 5.86 -57.40 56.43
CA ALA A 683 5.78 -58.28 55.25
C ALA A 683 4.44 -58.78 54.65
N SER A 684 4.37 -58.51 53.33
CA SER A 684 3.96 -59.37 52.19
C SER A 684 2.49 -59.73 52.02
N HIS A 685 1.88 -59.35 50.89
CA HIS A 685 1.96 -60.09 49.62
C HIS A 685 1.07 -59.45 48.52
N ASP A 686 1.66 -59.29 47.34
CA ASP A 686 1.19 -59.65 45.97
C ASP A 686 -0.16 -59.07 45.48
N GLU A 687 -0.16 -58.23 44.43
CA GLU A 687 -0.14 -58.62 43.00
C GLU A 687 -1.24 -59.65 42.65
N ASP A 688 -2.33 -59.18 42.02
CA ASP A 688 -2.80 -59.71 40.73
C ASP A 688 -3.96 -58.87 40.16
N GLU A 689 -3.94 -58.81 38.84
CA GLU A 689 -4.80 -58.10 37.89
C GLU A 689 -6.25 -58.62 37.86
N ASP A 690 -7.23 -57.71 37.72
CA ASP A 690 -8.37 -57.76 36.77
C ASP A 690 -9.16 -56.44 36.78
#